data_AF-A0A232LPF9-F1
#
_entry.id   AF-A0A232LPF9-F1
#
_cell.length_a   1.000
_cell.length_b   1.000
_cell.length_c   1.000
_cell.angle_alpha   90.00
_cell.angle_beta   90.00
_cell.angle_gamma   90.00
#
_symmetry.space_group_name_H-M   'P 1'
#
loop_
_entity.id
_entity.type
_entity.pdbx_description
1 polymer ?
#
loop_
_entity_poly.entity_id
_entity_poly.type
_entity_poly.pdbx_seq_one_letter_code
_entity_poly.pdbx_strand_id
1 'polypeptide(L)'
;MNSLFANRRKARKVGGEEDEGHNANGQESDVSVRRPTNSKPKQKSKLHLSFGPRETSMVDDNDDGESEVITPKRPGLGRRMRENSAIRRPLKPSASTEHLPVRVGPDHDRPSYSHDYLRELRDSTPSTPKDTGSRERGAGNSDKAVDVAAKFGEVMEISVPTAIPSEAEIREKKARRARLAKEQDFISLDDGEGDDYWSIDTKKAEPETRLVRDDEDFAEGFEEFVQEFAEDGKISLGRKAERLQQKRQREAMRDLIDEAEATSDDDDSDAERRAAYEAAQTQAAMGGMGSNRQEPNGRPKTPPKITSLPRLTSTLDRLRSTLATMGASKRLLVNRMEELRKEKANIATREVEIQTLIKEAGENYEKLRVEAGLVPGESGLPALWAYVGFLSIIWFTWLQVTLFDIRFARDSIFERVCKAMQLVAMVGFASAGSRFTTRVRDENVWAFQALSALLAGSRLMLAVQYMINIGFLYKKMRIAAKGMFMIAVVLSASSFSYTGLYFAMSPTRPYIWIVWFGLFLLETLVVMGVSSYTPGLGFEDTHLNVRMTLLTLMIIGEAAMSVTRIVNKMVGPGGWTSHSFVHILGVTITVYLLWQSYYDITPRVRFGKIRQQIWTQLHFPFHVMLILTSEGSQILALTLDVALKIRYLVETFAFACEKPRPKPLDAIRLINSTIADMEIDFSRGALEEKKTIESFLNTLRSSPYIICPGNQNSLTKAQVDHLVSNVTVSLFSSMGITTDESSHERKIVRYFQLLGFVYIYYFVVTSLAIAHFSLFVLLAHRHPRKLYRGIAFGTRLVLAILLMSLASFIRYFSLTFYFMTSPMIIFTFTLTLFAVLLIDRLLDWLAAREKLAGERLSLSE
;
A
#
# COMPACT_ATOMS: atom_id res chain seq x y z
N MET A 1 35.32 -57.09 22.71
CA MET A 1 35.38 -58.45 23.31
C MET A 1 34.12 -58.69 24.12
N ASN A 2 33.72 -59.96 24.22
CA ASN A 2 32.72 -60.65 25.04
C ASN A 2 31.71 -59.86 25.90
N SER A 3 30.47 -60.35 25.84
CA SER A 3 29.40 -60.18 26.83
C SER A 3 29.75 -60.83 28.19
N LEU A 4 28.95 -60.54 29.23
CA LEU A 4 28.11 -61.53 29.92
C LEU A 4 27.18 -60.87 30.99
N PHE A 5 25.98 -61.44 31.11
CA PHE A 5 25.15 -61.74 32.29
C PHE A 5 25.66 -61.38 33.71
N ALA A 6 24.83 -61.25 34.76
CA ALA A 6 23.38 -60.99 34.92
C ALA A 6 23.03 -60.94 36.44
N ASN A 7 21.87 -60.35 36.80
CA ASN A 7 21.04 -60.63 37.99
C ASN A 7 21.70 -61.01 39.36
N ARG A 8 21.34 -60.26 40.43
CA ARG A 8 20.55 -60.82 41.57
C ARG A 8 20.06 -59.80 42.63
N ARG A 9 18.76 -59.92 42.94
CA ARG A 9 18.08 -59.80 44.26
C ARG A 9 17.90 -58.43 44.95
N LYS A 10 16.73 -58.33 45.63
CA LYS A 10 16.33 -57.37 46.68
C LYS A 10 16.92 -57.83 48.05
N ALA A 11 16.76 -57.18 49.22
CA ALA A 11 15.84 -56.14 49.72
C ALA A 11 16.36 -55.53 51.07
N ARG A 12 15.53 -54.66 51.71
CA ARG A 12 15.54 -54.28 53.16
C ARG A 12 16.63 -53.26 53.59
N LYS A 13 16.51 -52.41 54.63
CA LYS A 13 15.43 -51.61 55.30
C LYS A 13 16.16 -50.76 56.40
N VAL A 14 15.57 -49.66 56.91
CA VAL A 14 16.02 -48.85 58.09
C VAL A 14 17.19 -47.89 57.74
N GLY A 15 17.32 -46.68 58.29
CA GLY A 15 16.47 -45.89 59.21
C GLY A 15 17.32 -44.96 60.10
N GLY A 16 16.67 -44.00 60.79
CA GLY A 16 17.30 -42.88 61.52
C GLY A 16 17.09 -41.54 60.78
N GLU A 17 16.50 -40.45 61.31
CA GLU A 17 16.59 -39.79 62.65
C GLU A 17 17.86 -38.91 62.76
N GLU A 18 17.83 -37.64 63.22
CA GLU A 18 16.71 -36.79 63.67
C GLU A 18 17.05 -35.27 63.64
N ASP A 19 16.08 -34.41 63.98
CA ASP A 19 16.17 -33.01 64.46
C ASP A 19 16.64 -31.86 63.54
N GLU A 20 16.17 -30.60 63.70
CA GLU A 20 15.04 -30.02 64.47
C GLU A 20 14.52 -28.74 63.75
N GLY A 21 13.28 -28.25 64.03
CA GLY A 21 12.87 -26.95 63.43
C GLY A 21 11.39 -26.49 63.37
N HIS A 22 10.56 -26.78 64.38
CA HIS A 22 9.30 -26.06 64.76
C HIS A 22 8.50 -25.25 63.68
N ASN A 23 7.29 -25.68 63.29
CA ASN A 23 5.97 -25.48 63.97
C ASN A 23 5.31 -24.09 63.72
N ALA A 24 3.98 -23.95 63.51
CA ALA A 24 2.87 -24.93 63.55
C ALA A 24 1.67 -24.56 62.64
N ASN A 25 0.84 -25.56 62.31
CA ASN A 25 -0.62 -25.62 62.04
C ASN A 25 -1.31 -24.53 61.17
N GLY A 26 -2.30 -24.84 60.32
CA GLY A 26 -2.98 -26.11 59.99
C GLY A 26 -4.34 -25.84 59.30
N GLN A 27 -5.10 -26.82 58.76
CA GLN A 27 -4.89 -28.26 58.63
C GLN A 27 -5.91 -28.89 57.63
N GLU A 28 -5.46 -29.83 56.77
CA GLU A 28 -6.20 -30.91 56.04
C GLU A 28 -7.39 -30.57 55.09
N SER A 29 -7.72 -31.35 54.03
CA SER A 29 -7.12 -32.53 53.33
C SER A 29 -7.68 -32.56 51.88
N ASP A 30 -6.95 -32.84 50.78
CA ASP A 30 -6.34 -34.12 50.31
C ASP A 30 -7.37 -35.27 50.15
N VAL A 31 -7.43 -36.13 49.10
CA VAL A 31 -6.50 -36.58 48.02
C VAL A 31 -7.13 -36.36 46.60
N SER A 32 -6.72 -36.82 45.40
CA SER A 32 -5.77 -37.83 44.84
C SER A 32 -5.29 -37.37 43.42
N VAL A 33 -4.03 -37.47 42.98
CA VAL A 33 -3.11 -38.58 42.59
C VAL A 33 -3.26 -39.10 41.13
N ARG A 34 -2.11 -39.28 40.46
CA ARG A 34 -1.96 -39.51 39.00
C ARG A 34 -1.90 -41.00 38.57
N ARG A 35 -2.52 -41.29 37.42
CA ARG A 35 -2.04 -42.11 36.27
C ARG A 35 -1.05 -43.29 36.52
N PRO A 36 -1.43 -44.52 36.12
CA PRO A 36 -0.47 -45.56 35.71
C PRO A 36 -0.37 -45.71 34.19
N THR A 37 0.77 -46.22 33.71
CA THR A 37 0.95 -46.74 32.33
C THR A 37 1.59 -48.12 32.40
N ASN A 38 0.94 -49.16 31.83
CA ASN A 38 1.64 -50.27 31.15
C ASN A 38 0.66 -51.33 30.62
N SER A 39 0.78 -51.66 29.33
CA SER A 39 1.14 -53.02 28.93
C SER A 39 1.65 -53.04 27.48
N LYS A 40 2.65 -53.90 27.22
CA LYS A 40 3.07 -54.38 25.90
C LYS A 40 3.56 -55.82 26.09
N PRO A 41 3.35 -56.68 25.08
CA PRO A 41 4.44 -57.51 24.59
C PRO A 41 4.73 -57.21 23.11
N LYS A 42 5.82 -57.78 22.57
CA LYS A 42 6.19 -57.66 21.16
C LYS A 42 7.04 -58.85 20.71
N GLN A 43 6.88 -59.25 19.44
CA GLN A 43 7.72 -60.24 18.71
C GLN A 43 7.52 -61.71 19.17
N LYS A 44 7.81 -62.75 18.35
CA LYS A 44 8.80 -62.88 17.26
C LYS A 44 8.29 -63.49 15.93
N SER A 45 9.17 -63.46 14.93
CA SER A 45 9.02 -63.86 13.53
C SER A 45 9.51 -65.30 13.24
N LYS A 46 9.18 -65.81 12.03
CA LYS A 46 9.78 -66.91 11.20
C LYS A 46 8.77 -67.23 10.06
N LEU A 47 9.07 -67.78 8.86
CA LEU A 47 10.31 -68.07 8.10
C LEU A 47 9.99 -68.37 6.61
N HIS A 48 10.94 -68.10 5.69
CA HIS A 48 11.26 -68.81 4.42
C HIS A 48 10.25 -69.05 3.25
N LEU A 49 10.80 -68.92 2.02
CA LEU A 49 10.76 -69.79 0.80
C LEU A 49 9.46 -70.59 0.42
N SER A 50 9.17 -70.94 -0.85
CA SER A 50 9.75 -70.60 -2.19
C SER A 50 8.99 -71.33 -3.32
N PHE A 51 9.15 -70.88 -4.57
CA PHE A 51 8.94 -71.62 -5.85
C PHE A 51 7.58 -72.30 -6.12
N GLY A 52 7.09 -72.13 -7.36
CA GLY A 52 6.17 -73.08 -7.98
C GLY A 52 5.42 -72.51 -9.19
N PRO A 53 5.53 -73.07 -10.41
CA PRO A 53 5.06 -72.38 -11.62
C PRO A 53 3.91 -73.09 -12.38
N ARG A 54 3.28 -72.29 -13.27
CA ARG A 54 2.84 -72.65 -14.64
C ARG A 54 1.90 -73.85 -14.83
N GLU A 55 0.74 -73.59 -15.45
CA GLU A 55 0.32 -74.36 -16.63
C GLU A 55 -0.60 -73.58 -17.58
N THR A 56 -0.85 -74.16 -18.76
CA THR A 56 -1.45 -73.56 -19.97
C THR A 56 -2.12 -74.66 -20.82
N SER A 57 -2.78 -74.30 -21.94
CA SER A 57 -3.56 -75.19 -22.87
C SER A 57 -4.88 -75.71 -22.26
N MET A 58 -6.06 -75.70 -22.90
CA MET A 58 -6.53 -75.90 -24.31
C MET A 58 -6.81 -77.37 -24.64
N VAL A 59 -8.01 -77.63 -25.24
CA VAL A 59 -8.29 -78.66 -26.28
C VAL A 59 -8.28 -80.14 -25.81
N ASP A 60 -9.23 -81.04 -26.15
CA ASP A 60 -10.52 -80.93 -26.89
C ASP A 60 -11.42 -82.19 -26.68
N ASP A 61 -12.54 -82.24 -27.42
CA ASP A 61 -13.15 -83.41 -28.09
C ASP A 61 -14.07 -84.44 -27.38
N ASN A 62 -15.31 -84.50 -27.92
CA ASN A 62 -16.14 -85.65 -28.34
C ASN A 62 -16.79 -86.60 -27.29
N ASP A 63 -18.00 -87.15 -27.51
CA ASP A 63 -18.89 -87.12 -28.70
C ASP A 63 -20.40 -87.23 -28.38
N ASP A 64 -21.24 -87.01 -29.40
CA ASP A 64 -22.68 -87.38 -29.57
C ASP A 64 -23.75 -86.95 -28.51
N GLY A 65 -24.81 -86.21 -28.93
CA GLY A 65 -25.92 -85.88 -28.01
C GLY A 65 -27.11 -84.97 -28.41
N GLU A 66 -27.44 -84.79 -29.69
CA GLU A 66 -28.66 -84.11 -30.21
C GLU A 66 -28.88 -82.57 -29.98
N SER A 67 -29.70 -81.97 -30.86
CA SER A 67 -30.15 -80.56 -30.97
C SER A 67 -29.17 -79.51 -31.55
N GLU A 68 -29.71 -78.67 -32.45
CA GLU A 68 -28.98 -77.85 -33.45
C GLU A 68 -28.66 -76.41 -32.95
N VAL A 69 -27.48 -75.79 -33.18
CA VAL A 69 -26.79 -75.37 -34.45
C VAL A 69 -27.49 -74.13 -35.09
N ILE A 70 -26.84 -72.99 -35.42
CA ILE A 70 -25.40 -72.61 -35.48
C ILE A 70 -25.15 -71.10 -35.17
N THR A 71 -23.88 -70.66 -35.06
CA THR A 71 -23.46 -69.26 -34.78
C THR A 71 -23.34 -68.38 -36.07
N PRO A 72 -22.93 -67.08 -36.00
CA PRO A 72 -21.50 -66.79 -36.19
C PRO A 72 -20.94 -65.49 -35.55
N LYS A 73 -19.61 -65.30 -35.67
CA LYS A 73 -18.89 -64.03 -35.44
C LYS A 73 -18.99 -63.07 -36.65
N ARG A 74 -18.52 -61.82 -36.45
CA ARG A 74 -18.10 -60.83 -37.49
C ARG A 74 -17.33 -61.50 -38.65
N PRO A 75 -17.32 -60.98 -39.90
CA PRO A 75 -17.44 -59.56 -40.31
C PRO A 75 -18.32 -59.33 -41.58
N GLY A 76 -18.21 -58.17 -42.25
CA GLY A 76 -18.81 -57.96 -43.58
C GLY A 76 -18.46 -56.61 -44.22
N LEU A 77 -17.92 -56.63 -45.46
CA LEU A 77 -17.53 -55.43 -46.22
C LEU A 77 -18.28 -55.38 -47.56
N GLY A 78 -18.95 -54.26 -47.82
CA GLY A 78 -19.48 -53.86 -49.14
C GLY A 78 -20.97 -53.50 -49.14
N ARG A 79 -21.55 -52.93 -50.21
CA ARG A 79 -21.05 -52.17 -51.38
C ARG A 79 -22.26 -51.93 -52.30
N ARG A 80 -22.88 -50.74 -52.22
CA ARG A 80 -23.92 -50.25 -53.17
C ARG A 80 -25.27 -51.02 -53.04
N MET A 81 -26.40 -50.58 -53.61
CA MET A 81 -26.62 -49.57 -54.66
C MET A 81 -28.03 -48.96 -54.63
N ARG A 82 -28.18 -47.80 -55.31
CA ARG A 82 -29.42 -47.24 -55.92
C ARG A 82 -30.45 -46.56 -54.99
N GLU A 83 -31.23 -45.56 -55.44
CA GLU A 83 -31.30 -44.90 -56.78
C GLU A 83 -31.50 -43.36 -56.70
N ASN A 84 -31.39 -42.71 -57.86
CA ASN A 84 -31.52 -41.27 -58.18
C ASN A 84 -32.78 -40.61 -57.56
N SER A 85 -32.86 -39.29 -57.33
CA SER A 85 -32.67 -38.18 -58.31
C SER A 85 -32.84 -36.81 -57.61
N ALA A 86 -32.38 -35.64 -58.08
CA ALA A 86 -31.48 -35.28 -59.20
C ALA A 86 -31.10 -33.77 -59.13
N ILE A 87 -29.95 -33.37 -59.74
CA ILE A 87 -29.72 -32.14 -60.54
C ILE A 87 -30.05 -30.76 -59.85
N ARG A 88 -29.14 -29.78 -59.64
CA ARG A 88 -28.00 -29.29 -60.47
C ARG A 88 -27.00 -28.37 -59.71
N ARG A 89 -25.82 -28.14 -60.31
CA ARG A 89 -24.83 -27.03 -60.07
C ARG A 89 -25.30 -25.71 -60.75
N PRO A 90 -24.66 -24.50 -60.65
CA PRO A 90 -23.28 -24.08 -60.22
C PRO A 90 -23.22 -23.09 -59.03
N LEU A 91 -22.11 -22.78 -58.33
CA LEU A 91 -20.76 -22.23 -58.67
C LEU A 91 -20.70 -20.67 -58.79
N LYS A 92 -19.68 -20.05 -58.17
CA LYS A 92 -19.40 -18.58 -58.12
C LYS A 92 -19.00 -18.01 -59.51
N PRO A 93 -19.10 -16.68 -59.74
CA PRO A 93 -17.91 -15.82 -59.56
C PRO A 93 -18.19 -14.36 -59.07
N SER A 94 -17.14 -13.54 -59.00
CA SER A 94 -17.06 -12.14 -58.53
C SER A 94 -17.60 -11.09 -59.53
N ALA A 95 -17.92 -9.86 -59.08
CA ALA A 95 -17.29 -8.60 -59.58
C ALA A 95 -17.89 -7.27 -59.00
N SER A 96 -17.01 -6.44 -58.43
CA SER A 96 -16.88 -4.95 -58.53
C SER A 96 -18.06 -3.97 -58.79
N THR A 97 -18.14 -2.95 -57.91
CA THR A 97 -18.17 -1.48 -58.24
C THR A 97 -19.49 -0.74 -58.56
N GLU A 98 -19.94 0.02 -57.55
CA GLU A 98 -20.43 1.44 -57.55
C GLU A 98 -21.66 1.96 -58.35
N HIS A 99 -22.18 3.07 -57.81
CA HIS A 99 -23.03 4.13 -58.38
C HIS A 99 -24.58 4.03 -58.45
N LEU A 100 -25.19 4.74 -57.49
CA LEU A 100 -26.50 5.44 -57.46
C LEU A 100 -26.84 6.20 -58.76
N PRO A 101 -28.13 6.49 -59.13
CA PRO A 101 -28.95 7.48 -58.38
C PRO A 101 -30.51 7.49 -58.52
N VAL A 102 -31.16 8.44 -57.80
CA VAL A 102 -32.46 9.13 -58.10
C VAL A 102 -33.77 8.31 -57.93
N ARG A 103 -34.88 8.80 -57.33
CA ARG A 103 -35.24 10.01 -56.54
C ARG A 103 -36.69 9.85 -55.97
N VAL A 104 -37.08 10.73 -55.02
CA VAL A 104 -38.45 11.14 -54.59
C VAL A 104 -38.96 10.52 -53.27
N GLY A 105 -39.52 11.40 -52.42
CA GLY A 105 -40.44 11.15 -51.30
C GLY A 105 -41.50 12.29 -51.30
N PRO A 106 -42.28 12.54 -50.22
CA PRO A 106 -42.10 12.08 -48.84
C PRO A 106 -43.40 11.56 -48.14
N ASP A 107 -43.32 11.47 -46.82
CA ASP A 107 -44.40 11.45 -45.80
C ASP A 107 -45.14 10.15 -45.43
N HIS A 108 -45.39 10.07 -44.12
CA HIS A 108 -46.14 9.08 -43.34
C HIS A 108 -45.72 7.60 -43.40
N ASP A 109 -45.02 7.17 -42.33
CA ASP A 109 -45.70 6.29 -41.37
C ASP A 109 -45.17 6.47 -39.92
N ARG A 110 -46.05 6.37 -38.92
CA ARG A 110 -45.71 6.52 -37.49
C ARG A 110 -46.64 5.65 -36.64
N PRO A 111 -46.14 4.83 -35.69
CA PRO A 111 -46.99 3.96 -34.88
C PRO A 111 -48.08 4.71 -34.12
N SER A 112 -49.31 4.21 -34.23
CA SER A 112 -50.49 4.70 -33.53
C SER A 112 -50.77 3.84 -32.30
N TYR A 113 -50.95 4.50 -31.14
CA TYR A 113 -51.37 3.84 -29.92
C TYR A 113 -52.90 3.83 -29.83
N SER A 114 -53.49 2.71 -29.43
CA SER A 114 -54.94 2.62 -29.24
C SER A 114 -55.39 3.52 -28.08
N HIS A 115 -56.56 4.13 -28.25
CA HIS A 115 -57.12 5.06 -27.26
C HIS A 115 -57.30 4.41 -25.87
N ASP A 116 -57.61 3.12 -25.83
CA ASP A 116 -57.89 2.42 -24.57
C ASP A 116 -56.62 2.02 -23.81
N TYR A 117 -55.50 1.77 -24.50
CA TYR A 117 -54.18 1.60 -23.88
C TYR A 117 -53.69 2.90 -23.20
N LEU A 118 -53.96 4.05 -23.82
CA LEU A 118 -53.71 5.37 -23.22
C LEU A 118 -54.67 5.68 -22.05
N ARG A 119 -55.81 5.00 -21.99
CA ARG A 119 -56.79 5.09 -20.89
C ARG A 119 -56.29 4.32 -19.67
N GLU A 120 -55.85 3.08 -19.88
CA GLU A 120 -55.26 2.21 -18.84
C GLU A 120 -54.01 2.85 -18.19
N LEU A 121 -53.13 3.47 -18.98
CA LEU A 121 -51.95 4.19 -18.46
C LEU A 121 -52.28 5.46 -17.65
N ARG A 122 -53.39 6.14 -17.97
CA ARG A 122 -53.84 7.32 -17.21
C ARG A 122 -54.55 6.90 -15.92
N ASP A 123 -55.43 5.91 -16.01
CA ASP A 123 -56.30 5.53 -14.90
C ASP A 123 -55.52 4.70 -13.83
N SER A 124 -54.29 4.27 -14.14
CA SER A 124 -53.31 3.65 -13.23
C SER A 124 -52.32 4.63 -12.56
N THR A 125 -52.34 5.93 -12.89
CA THR A 125 -51.41 6.93 -12.30
C THR A 125 -52.10 7.92 -11.34
N PRO A 126 -52.09 7.67 -10.02
CA PRO A 126 -52.77 8.55 -9.04
C PRO A 126 -52.08 9.91 -8.96
N SER A 127 -52.75 10.94 -9.47
CA SER A 127 -52.17 12.29 -9.64
C SER A 127 -53.10 13.38 -9.11
N THR A 128 -52.71 14.00 -7.98
CA THR A 128 -52.74 15.46 -7.72
C THR A 128 -52.43 15.78 -6.25
N PRO A 129 -51.46 16.67 -6.02
CA PRO A 129 -51.59 17.70 -4.99
C PRO A 129 -52.12 19.01 -5.59
N LYS A 130 -52.70 19.85 -4.74
CA LYS A 130 -53.50 21.04 -5.07
C LYS A 130 -52.66 22.23 -5.57
N ASP A 131 -53.19 22.99 -6.54
CA ASP A 131 -52.57 24.22 -7.05
C ASP A 131 -52.30 25.29 -5.97
N THR A 132 -51.18 26.02 -6.12
CA THR A 132 -50.87 27.24 -5.36
C THR A 132 -50.77 28.46 -6.28
N GLY A 133 -51.93 28.98 -6.70
CA GLY A 133 -52.02 30.21 -7.49
C GLY A 133 -52.07 31.47 -6.62
N SER A 134 -51.16 32.42 -6.89
CA SER A 134 -51.15 33.83 -6.42
C SER A 134 -50.98 34.13 -4.91
N ARG A 135 -50.00 34.97 -4.57
CA ARG A 135 -50.25 36.29 -3.95
C ARG A 135 -49.07 37.25 -4.14
N GLU A 136 -49.36 38.53 -4.03
CA GLU A 136 -48.40 39.64 -4.11
C GLU A 136 -47.64 39.89 -2.79
N ARG A 137 -46.48 40.53 -2.95
CA ARG A 137 -45.82 41.49 -2.05
C ARG A 137 -46.54 41.80 -0.73
N GLY A 138 -46.04 41.25 0.38
CA GLY A 138 -46.41 41.63 1.75
C GLY A 138 -45.32 41.24 2.76
N ALA A 139 -45.10 42.05 3.80
CA ALA A 139 -44.02 41.85 4.77
C ALA A 139 -44.42 40.95 5.95
N GLY A 140 -43.46 40.19 6.49
CA GLY A 140 -43.61 39.32 7.66
C GLY A 140 -42.24 38.84 8.17
N ASN A 141 -42.12 38.60 9.47
CA ASN A 141 -40.84 38.36 10.15
C ASN A 141 -40.62 36.88 10.54
N SER A 142 -39.39 36.59 11.02
CA SER A 142 -38.93 35.44 11.82
C SER A 142 -38.80 34.07 11.15
N ASP A 143 -37.59 33.53 11.33
CA ASP A 143 -37.20 32.15 11.61
C ASP A 143 -37.71 31.03 10.69
N LYS A 144 -36.80 30.59 9.80
CA LYS A 144 -36.71 29.19 9.37
C LYS A 144 -35.28 28.70 9.48
N ALA A 145 -35.09 27.60 10.21
CA ALA A 145 -33.84 26.85 10.19
C ALA A 145 -33.62 26.23 8.80
N VAL A 146 -32.36 25.90 8.48
CA VAL A 146 -32.05 25.19 7.23
C VAL A 146 -32.56 23.75 7.34
N ASP A 147 -33.49 23.38 6.46
CA ASP A 147 -34.08 22.04 6.42
C ASP A 147 -33.09 21.05 5.77
N VAL A 148 -32.50 20.19 6.61
CA VAL A 148 -31.51 19.18 6.18
C VAL A 148 -32.20 17.92 5.63
N ALA A 149 -33.46 17.65 6.02
CA ALA A 149 -34.21 16.47 5.60
C ALA A 149 -34.65 16.54 4.11
N ALA A 150 -34.71 17.74 3.55
CA ALA A 150 -34.97 17.94 2.12
C ALA A 150 -33.79 17.53 1.20
N LYS A 151 -32.59 17.24 1.75
CA LYS A 151 -31.39 16.87 0.97
C LYS A 151 -30.80 15.50 1.30
N PHE A 152 -31.11 14.95 2.46
CA PHE A 152 -30.83 13.56 2.83
C PHE A 152 -32.12 12.95 3.35
N GLY A 153 -32.56 11.85 2.71
CA GLY A 153 -33.87 11.26 2.93
C GLY A 153 -34.14 10.81 4.38
N GLU A 154 -35.41 10.61 4.68
CA GLU A 154 -35.95 10.26 6.00
C GLU A 154 -35.14 9.14 6.69
N VAL A 155 -34.49 9.49 7.80
CA VAL A 155 -33.72 8.54 8.60
C VAL A 155 -34.68 7.65 9.38
N MET A 156 -34.96 6.48 8.83
CA MET A 156 -35.79 5.45 9.46
C MET A 156 -35.17 5.04 10.82
N GLU A 157 -35.84 5.37 11.92
CA GLU A 157 -35.46 4.92 13.26
C GLU A 157 -35.62 3.40 13.38
N ILE A 158 -34.52 2.66 13.25
CA ILE A 158 -34.50 1.19 13.42
C ILE A 158 -34.66 0.86 14.91
N SER A 159 -35.90 0.88 15.37
CA SER A 159 -36.35 0.37 16.68
C SER A 159 -36.80 -1.11 16.60
N VAL A 160 -36.16 -1.87 15.70
CA VAL A 160 -36.27 -3.33 15.61
C VAL A 160 -35.05 -3.93 16.30
N PRO A 161 -35.21 -4.86 17.27
CA PRO A 161 -34.06 -5.52 17.88
C PRO A 161 -33.29 -6.31 16.81
N THR A 162 -31.99 -6.08 16.72
CA THR A 162 -31.10 -6.78 15.78
C THR A 162 -30.89 -8.22 16.23
N ALA A 163 -31.86 -9.08 15.93
CA ALA A 163 -31.68 -10.53 15.97
C ALA A 163 -30.59 -10.88 14.94
N ILE A 164 -29.38 -11.15 15.43
CA ILE A 164 -28.29 -11.71 14.62
C ILE A 164 -28.78 -13.07 14.14
N PRO A 165 -28.87 -13.33 12.81
CA PRO A 165 -29.27 -14.62 12.29
C PRO A 165 -28.35 -15.72 12.83
N SER A 166 -28.86 -16.94 13.01
CA SER A 166 -28.05 -18.01 13.58
C SER A 166 -26.82 -18.31 12.71
N GLU A 167 -25.74 -18.81 13.30
CA GLU A 167 -24.51 -19.09 12.56
C GLU A 167 -24.75 -20.07 11.38
N ALA A 168 -25.67 -21.03 11.55
CA ALA A 168 -26.13 -21.92 10.49
C ALA A 168 -26.81 -21.15 9.34
N GLU A 169 -27.72 -20.22 9.64
CA GLU A 169 -28.41 -19.40 8.64
C GLU A 169 -27.45 -18.45 7.90
N ILE A 170 -26.42 -17.94 8.60
CA ILE A 170 -25.34 -17.14 8.01
C ILE A 170 -24.46 -18.03 7.10
N ARG A 171 -24.10 -19.23 7.54
CA ARG A 171 -23.31 -20.22 6.78
C ARG A 171 -24.05 -20.64 5.51
N GLU A 172 -25.33 -20.95 5.59
CA GLU A 172 -26.20 -21.25 4.44
C GLU A 172 -26.25 -20.06 3.47
N LYS A 173 -26.52 -18.84 3.97
CA LYS A 173 -26.58 -17.63 3.13
C LYS A 173 -25.23 -17.23 2.53
N LYS A 174 -24.10 -17.58 3.15
CA LYS A 174 -22.74 -17.41 2.57
C LYS A 174 -22.50 -18.46 1.48
N ALA A 175 -22.81 -19.74 1.73
CA ALA A 175 -22.69 -20.81 0.76
C ALA A 175 -23.58 -20.61 -0.48
N ARG A 176 -24.81 -20.10 -0.31
CA ARG A 176 -25.72 -19.77 -1.42
C ARG A 176 -25.16 -18.66 -2.33
N ARG A 177 -24.47 -17.66 -1.77
CA ARG A 177 -23.78 -16.62 -2.56
C ARG A 177 -22.55 -17.17 -3.28
N ALA A 178 -21.78 -18.04 -2.64
CA ALA A 178 -20.63 -18.71 -3.28
C ALA A 178 -21.05 -19.60 -4.47
N ARG A 179 -22.21 -20.28 -4.37
CA ARG A 179 -22.83 -20.97 -5.52
C ARG A 179 -23.22 -20.01 -6.64
N LEU A 180 -23.98 -18.95 -6.32
CA LEU A 180 -24.39 -17.94 -7.31
C LEU A 180 -23.21 -17.25 -8.01
N ALA A 181 -22.09 -17.04 -7.32
CA ALA A 181 -20.86 -16.53 -7.93
C ALA A 181 -20.29 -17.51 -8.98
N LYS A 182 -20.22 -18.82 -8.66
CA LYS A 182 -19.81 -19.88 -9.61
C LYS A 182 -20.83 -20.15 -10.72
N GLU A 183 -22.04 -19.59 -10.65
CA GLU A 183 -23.09 -19.70 -11.68
C GLU A 183 -23.14 -18.48 -12.63
N GLN A 184 -22.47 -17.37 -12.34
CA GLN A 184 -22.56 -16.13 -13.14
C GLN A 184 -21.44 -15.92 -14.18
N ASP A 185 -20.28 -16.56 -14.03
CA ASP A 185 -19.16 -16.43 -14.99
C ASP A 185 -19.28 -17.36 -16.22
N PHE A 186 -20.42 -17.27 -16.92
CA PHE A 186 -20.55 -17.79 -18.30
C PHE A 186 -21.40 -16.88 -19.19
N ILE A 187 -20.90 -15.65 -19.43
CA ILE A 187 -21.38 -14.79 -20.51
C ILE A 187 -20.48 -14.99 -21.73
N SER A 188 -20.92 -15.81 -22.67
CA SER A 188 -20.28 -15.96 -23.98
C SER A 188 -20.66 -14.78 -24.88
N LEU A 189 -19.73 -13.84 -25.05
CA LEU A 189 -19.79 -12.83 -26.11
C LEU A 189 -19.29 -13.46 -27.42
N ASP A 190 -20.19 -13.59 -28.39
CA ASP A 190 -19.89 -13.86 -29.80
C ASP A 190 -20.79 -12.97 -30.67
N ASP A 191 -20.26 -12.44 -31.77
CA ASP A 191 -20.87 -11.36 -32.55
C ASP A 191 -21.56 -11.91 -33.81
N GLY A 192 -22.89 -12.03 -33.81
CA GLY A 192 -23.64 -12.43 -35.00
C GLY A 192 -25.17 -12.31 -34.92
N GLU A 193 -25.77 -11.63 -35.88
CA GLU A 193 -27.21 -11.72 -36.19
C GLU A 193 -27.49 -13.00 -36.99
N GLY A 194 -28.60 -13.71 -36.69
CA GLY A 194 -29.05 -14.84 -37.53
C GLY A 194 -29.83 -15.95 -36.82
N ASP A 195 -31.13 -15.71 -36.64
CA ASP A 195 -32.28 -16.63 -36.65
C ASP A 195 -32.14 -18.13 -36.22
N ASP A 196 -32.98 -18.50 -35.25
CA ASP A 196 -33.68 -19.80 -35.08
C ASP A 196 -33.03 -21.12 -35.56
N TYR A 197 -32.70 -22.01 -34.62
CA TYR A 197 -33.66 -23.04 -34.15
C TYR A 197 -33.08 -23.89 -32.99
N TRP A 198 -33.77 -24.00 -31.85
CA TRP A 198 -33.33 -24.86 -30.74
C TRP A 198 -33.84 -26.30 -30.90
N SER A 199 -32.91 -27.25 -30.98
CA SER A 199 -33.18 -28.70 -30.91
C SER A 199 -32.10 -29.41 -30.08
N ILE A 200 -32.29 -29.48 -28.76
CA ILE A 200 -31.49 -30.34 -27.88
C ILE A 200 -32.16 -31.71 -27.77
N ASP A 201 -31.44 -32.76 -28.17
CA ASP A 201 -31.59 -34.08 -27.56
C ASP A 201 -30.21 -34.76 -27.43
N THR A 202 -30.17 -35.83 -26.66
CA THR A 202 -29.04 -36.25 -25.84
C THR A 202 -28.10 -37.26 -26.51
N LYS A 203 -26.79 -37.15 -26.19
CA LYS A 203 -26.05 -38.25 -25.54
C LYS A 203 -24.66 -37.84 -25.04
N LYS A 204 -24.19 -38.59 -24.03
CA LYS A 204 -22.93 -38.39 -23.30
C LYS A 204 -21.72 -38.91 -24.08
N ALA A 205 -20.58 -38.24 -23.93
CA ALA A 205 -19.26 -38.85 -24.03
C ALA A 205 -18.28 -38.17 -23.05
N GLU A 206 -17.66 -38.98 -22.20
CA GLU A 206 -16.52 -38.68 -21.33
C GLU A 206 -15.52 -39.84 -21.50
N PRO A 207 -14.21 -39.69 -21.23
CA PRO A 207 -13.44 -38.48 -20.88
C PRO A 207 -12.26 -38.22 -21.84
N GLU A 208 -11.47 -37.16 -21.61
CA GLU A 208 -10.03 -37.28 -21.25
C GLU A 208 -9.31 -35.94 -21.02
N THR A 209 -8.74 -35.81 -19.82
CA THR A 209 -7.56 -35.00 -19.42
C THR A 209 -7.31 -33.63 -20.08
N ARG A 210 -7.54 -32.55 -19.31
CA ARG A 210 -6.69 -31.35 -19.32
C ARG A 210 -6.52 -30.85 -17.89
N LEU A 211 -5.32 -30.38 -17.53
CA LEU A 211 -5.04 -29.90 -16.17
C LEU A 211 -5.91 -28.67 -15.83
N VAL A 212 -6.58 -28.73 -14.69
CA VAL A 212 -6.97 -27.54 -13.90
C VAL A 212 -5.69 -26.92 -13.34
N ARG A 213 -5.70 -25.60 -13.09
CA ARG A 213 -4.55 -24.86 -12.55
C ARG A 213 -4.73 -24.62 -11.05
N ASP A 214 -3.71 -24.99 -10.27
CA ASP A 214 -3.74 -24.94 -8.80
C ASP A 214 -3.73 -23.51 -8.20
N ASP A 215 -3.70 -22.46 -9.04
CA ASP A 215 -3.48 -21.08 -8.63
C ASP A 215 -4.74 -20.21 -8.37
N GLU A 216 -5.95 -20.79 -8.44
CA GLU A 216 -7.22 -20.07 -8.15
C GLU A 216 -7.80 -20.35 -6.74
N ASP A 217 -7.63 -21.54 -6.16
CA ASP A 217 -8.12 -21.89 -4.81
C ASP A 217 -7.27 -21.32 -3.65
N PHE A 218 -6.20 -20.56 -3.93
CA PHE A 218 -5.14 -20.24 -2.96
C PHE A 218 -5.52 -19.27 -1.82
N ALA A 219 -6.73 -18.70 -1.84
CA ALA A 219 -7.16 -17.63 -0.93
C ALA A 219 -8.42 -17.92 -0.10
N GLU A 220 -9.36 -18.76 -0.56
CA GLU A 220 -10.67 -18.88 0.11
C GLU A 220 -10.62 -19.56 1.49
N GLY A 221 -9.58 -20.35 1.77
CA GLY A 221 -9.36 -21.01 3.07
C GLY A 221 -8.54 -20.22 4.10
N PHE A 222 -8.06 -19.01 3.78
CA PHE A 222 -6.99 -18.36 4.56
C PHE A 222 -7.42 -17.87 5.97
N GLU A 223 -8.71 -17.61 6.19
CA GLU A 223 -9.24 -17.27 7.54
C GLU A 223 -9.35 -18.52 8.43
N GLU A 224 -9.87 -19.64 7.91
CA GLU A 224 -9.95 -20.93 8.62
C GLU A 224 -8.56 -21.47 8.95
N PHE A 225 -7.61 -21.32 8.01
CA PHE A 225 -6.18 -21.57 8.20
C PHE A 225 -5.67 -20.83 9.45
N VAL A 226 -5.80 -19.50 9.50
CA VAL A 226 -5.32 -18.68 10.63
C VAL A 226 -5.99 -19.06 11.97
N GLN A 227 -7.26 -19.50 11.95
CA GLN A 227 -7.98 -19.94 13.14
C GLN A 227 -7.40 -21.24 13.73
N GLU A 228 -7.10 -22.28 12.91
CA GLU A 228 -6.52 -23.55 13.41
C GLU A 228 -5.03 -23.40 13.82
N PHE A 229 -4.27 -22.45 13.23
CA PHE A 229 -2.84 -22.26 13.56
C PHE A 229 -2.54 -21.65 14.93
N ALA A 230 -3.54 -21.18 15.67
CA ALA A 230 -3.34 -20.66 17.02
C ALA A 230 -2.96 -21.76 18.05
N GLU A 231 -3.36 -23.01 17.82
CA GLU A 231 -3.28 -24.07 18.84
C GLU A 231 -2.25 -25.18 18.53
N ASP A 232 -2.17 -25.69 17.29
CA ASP A 232 -1.40 -26.92 16.99
C ASP A 232 -0.20 -26.67 16.04
N GLY A 233 0.88 -26.11 16.59
CA GLY A 233 2.01 -25.53 15.85
C GLY A 233 2.95 -26.45 15.07
N LYS A 234 2.45 -27.37 14.21
CA LYS A 234 3.26 -28.19 13.28
C LYS A 234 2.62 -28.41 11.91
N ILE A 235 2.95 -27.52 10.96
CA ILE A 235 2.71 -27.71 9.52
C ILE A 235 3.44 -28.97 9.03
N SER A 236 2.73 -29.88 8.33
CA SER A 236 3.33 -31.04 7.66
C SER A 236 2.89 -31.15 6.19
N LEU A 237 3.51 -30.33 5.34
CA LEU A 237 3.29 -30.35 3.89
C LEU A 237 3.59 -31.72 3.29
N GLY A 238 2.55 -32.40 2.77
CA GLY A 238 2.71 -33.62 1.98
C GLY A 238 1.46 -34.50 1.92
N ARG A 239 1.44 -35.39 0.92
CA ARG A 239 0.35 -36.33 0.53
C ARG A 239 -0.16 -37.30 1.62
N LYS A 240 0.41 -37.24 2.83
CA LYS A 240 -0.04 -37.98 4.02
C LYS A 240 -0.91 -37.11 4.95
N ALA A 241 -0.66 -35.80 5.01
CA ALA A 241 -1.49 -34.85 5.77
C ALA A 241 -2.82 -34.61 5.04
N GLU A 242 -2.79 -34.43 3.72
CA GLU A 242 -3.96 -34.37 2.81
C GLU A 242 -4.97 -35.50 3.08
N ARG A 243 -4.50 -36.77 3.12
CA ARG A 243 -5.33 -37.95 3.44
C ARG A 243 -5.83 -37.97 4.88
N LEU A 244 -5.15 -37.30 5.80
CA LEU A 244 -5.57 -37.14 7.20
C LEU A 244 -6.64 -36.06 7.33
N GLN A 245 -6.53 -34.97 6.57
CA GLN A 245 -7.54 -33.91 6.45
C GLN A 245 -8.81 -34.43 5.80
N GLN A 246 -8.71 -35.16 4.68
CA GLN A 246 -9.85 -35.87 4.06
C GLN A 246 -10.49 -36.89 5.01
N LYS A 247 -9.72 -37.50 5.92
CA LYS A 247 -10.26 -38.40 6.95
C LYS A 247 -10.99 -37.61 8.05
N ARG A 248 -10.40 -36.53 8.58
CA ARG A 248 -11.06 -35.60 9.53
C ARG A 248 -12.36 -35.05 8.94
N GLN A 249 -12.37 -34.61 7.68
CA GLN A 249 -13.57 -34.10 7.00
C GLN A 249 -14.68 -35.15 6.88
N ARG A 250 -14.33 -36.42 6.62
CA ARG A 250 -15.30 -37.54 6.61
C ARG A 250 -15.80 -37.92 8.01
N GLU A 251 -15.01 -37.67 9.04
CA GLU A 251 -15.40 -37.88 10.42
C GLU A 251 -16.34 -36.76 10.88
N ALA A 252 -15.97 -35.48 10.72
CA ALA A 252 -16.85 -34.34 10.98
C ALA A 252 -18.16 -34.35 10.16
N MET A 253 -18.12 -34.84 8.90
CA MET A 253 -19.32 -35.03 8.09
C MET A 253 -20.21 -36.17 8.59
N ARG A 254 -19.63 -37.22 9.21
CA ARG A 254 -20.43 -38.22 9.92
C ARG A 254 -21.01 -37.62 11.19
N ASP A 255 -20.19 -36.98 12.02
CA ASP A 255 -20.61 -36.47 13.32
C ASP A 255 -21.79 -35.48 13.18
N LEU A 256 -21.83 -34.68 12.10
CA LEU A 256 -22.95 -33.81 11.73
C LEU A 256 -24.22 -34.55 11.24
N ILE A 257 -24.09 -35.72 10.63
CA ILE A 257 -25.23 -36.58 10.25
C ILE A 257 -25.75 -37.28 11.50
N ASP A 258 -24.86 -37.90 12.29
CA ASP A 258 -25.17 -38.58 13.54
C ASP A 258 -25.84 -37.60 14.54
N GLU A 259 -25.47 -36.31 14.58
CA GLU A 259 -26.15 -35.27 15.40
C GLU A 259 -27.53 -34.85 14.85
N ALA A 260 -27.69 -34.76 13.52
CA ALA A 260 -28.97 -34.47 12.89
C ALA A 260 -29.98 -35.63 13.05
N GLU A 261 -29.48 -36.87 13.08
CA GLU A 261 -30.23 -38.10 13.37
C GLU A 261 -30.50 -38.27 14.88
N ALA A 262 -29.56 -37.93 15.77
CA ALA A 262 -29.74 -38.07 17.23
C ALA A 262 -30.74 -37.07 17.85
N THR A 263 -31.19 -36.05 17.11
CA THR A 263 -32.18 -35.06 17.56
C THR A 263 -33.61 -35.35 17.09
N SER A 264 -33.95 -36.62 16.80
CA SER A 264 -35.15 -36.97 16.00
C SER A 264 -36.31 -37.67 16.72
N ASP A 265 -36.14 -38.21 17.93
CA ASP A 265 -37.06 -39.22 18.50
C ASP A 265 -38.22 -38.70 19.39
N ASP A 266 -38.25 -37.42 19.79
CA ASP A 266 -39.12 -36.92 20.88
C ASP A 266 -40.17 -35.83 20.49
N ASP A 267 -40.21 -35.30 19.25
CA ASP A 267 -41.13 -34.20 18.87
C ASP A 267 -41.69 -34.32 17.44
N ASP A 268 -42.90 -34.91 17.31
CA ASP A 268 -43.63 -35.14 16.04
C ASP A 268 -43.69 -33.89 15.13
N SER A 269 -43.72 -32.70 15.74
CA SER A 269 -43.96 -31.43 15.03
C SER A 269 -42.80 -30.99 14.14
N ASP A 270 -41.57 -31.42 14.45
CA ASP A 270 -40.40 -31.18 13.59
C ASP A 270 -40.18 -32.32 12.59
N ALA A 271 -40.66 -33.54 12.85
CA ALA A 271 -40.66 -34.62 11.87
C ALA A 271 -41.52 -34.27 10.63
N GLU A 272 -42.74 -33.76 10.84
CA GLU A 272 -43.60 -33.29 9.74
C GLU A 272 -42.97 -32.10 8.99
N ARG A 273 -42.31 -31.18 9.69
CA ARG A 273 -41.58 -30.04 9.09
C ARG A 273 -40.40 -30.50 8.23
N ARG A 274 -39.59 -31.46 8.71
CA ARG A 274 -38.45 -32.03 7.97
C ARG A 274 -38.96 -32.78 6.73
N ALA A 275 -39.98 -33.62 6.87
CA ALA A 275 -40.61 -34.34 5.76
C ALA A 275 -41.18 -33.40 4.69
N ALA A 276 -41.82 -32.28 5.09
CA ALA A 276 -42.31 -31.27 4.16
C ALA A 276 -41.16 -30.55 3.41
N TYR A 277 -40.03 -30.30 4.07
CA TYR A 277 -38.84 -29.71 3.45
C TYR A 277 -38.16 -30.67 2.46
N GLU A 278 -38.00 -31.94 2.82
CA GLU A 278 -37.48 -32.97 1.90
C GLU A 278 -38.42 -33.22 0.73
N ALA A 279 -39.73 -33.27 0.94
CA ALA A 279 -40.73 -33.36 -0.13
C ALA A 279 -40.66 -32.15 -1.08
N ALA A 280 -40.52 -30.94 -0.56
CA ALA A 280 -40.35 -29.74 -1.39
C ALA A 280 -39.02 -29.75 -2.17
N GLN A 281 -37.92 -30.16 -1.54
CA GLN A 281 -36.61 -30.19 -2.20
C GLN A 281 -36.51 -31.32 -3.25
N THR A 282 -37.11 -32.48 -3.00
CA THR A 282 -37.21 -33.57 -3.98
C THR A 282 -38.17 -33.24 -5.12
N GLN A 283 -39.30 -32.57 -4.88
CA GLN A 283 -40.15 -32.04 -5.96
C GLN A 283 -39.42 -31.01 -6.84
N ALA A 284 -38.63 -30.13 -6.24
CA ALA A 284 -37.79 -29.19 -6.98
C ALA A 284 -36.70 -29.91 -7.81
N ALA A 285 -36.04 -30.92 -7.25
CA ALA A 285 -35.03 -31.73 -7.94
C ALA A 285 -35.61 -32.61 -9.07
N MET A 286 -36.88 -33.04 -8.95
CA MET A 286 -37.59 -33.84 -9.95
C MET A 286 -38.19 -33.01 -11.12
N GLY A 287 -37.95 -31.69 -11.16
CA GLY A 287 -38.09 -30.92 -12.39
C GLY A 287 -39.52 -30.52 -12.79
N GLY A 288 -40.39 -30.15 -11.85
CA GLY A 288 -41.55 -29.27 -12.10
C GLY A 288 -42.68 -29.78 -13.01
N MET A 289 -42.62 -31.02 -13.51
CA MET A 289 -43.58 -31.61 -14.46
C MET A 289 -44.88 -32.09 -13.78
N GLY A 290 -45.54 -31.18 -13.04
CA GLY A 290 -46.52 -31.50 -11.99
C GLY A 290 -47.91 -30.86 -12.10
N SER A 291 -48.33 -30.45 -13.30
CA SER A 291 -49.68 -29.94 -13.65
C SER A 291 -50.29 -28.84 -12.75
N ASN A 292 -50.23 -27.62 -13.30
CA ASN A 292 -51.31 -26.62 -13.28
C ASN A 292 -52.69 -27.19 -12.85
N ARG A 293 -53.09 -26.95 -11.59
CA ARG A 293 -54.44 -27.27 -11.08
C ARG A 293 -55.13 -25.99 -10.62
N GLN A 294 -56.29 -25.74 -11.20
CA GLN A 294 -56.99 -24.45 -11.15
C GLN A 294 -57.88 -24.36 -9.90
N GLU A 295 -57.49 -23.51 -8.94
CA GLU A 295 -58.35 -23.08 -7.82
C GLU A 295 -59.30 -21.95 -8.29
N PRO A 296 -60.61 -22.00 -7.97
CA PRO A 296 -61.60 -21.04 -8.46
C PRO A 296 -61.70 -19.75 -7.62
N ASN A 297 -62.41 -18.77 -8.17
CA ASN A 297 -62.61 -17.43 -7.60
C ASN A 297 -63.14 -17.39 -6.15
N GLY A 298 -62.55 -16.50 -5.34
CA GLY A 298 -63.33 -15.50 -4.62
C GLY A 298 -63.57 -15.71 -3.11
N ARG A 299 -62.67 -15.16 -2.28
CA ARG A 299 -63.04 -14.74 -0.91
C ARG A 299 -62.24 -13.50 -0.47
N PRO A 300 -62.88 -12.36 -0.16
CA PRO A 300 -62.16 -11.19 0.37
C PRO A 300 -61.65 -11.44 1.79
N LYS A 301 -60.46 -10.93 2.12
CA LYS A 301 -59.89 -10.98 3.48
C LYS A 301 -60.68 -10.06 4.41
N THR A 302 -61.08 -10.54 5.58
CA THR A 302 -61.75 -9.73 6.61
C THR A 302 -60.78 -8.70 7.21
N PRO A 303 -61.20 -7.44 7.41
CA PRO A 303 -60.35 -6.42 8.05
C PRO A 303 -60.09 -6.74 9.53
N PRO A 304 -58.97 -6.28 10.10
CA PRO A 304 -58.60 -6.55 11.49
C PRO A 304 -59.53 -5.85 12.50
N LYS A 305 -59.72 -6.48 13.67
CA LYS A 305 -60.50 -5.89 14.78
C LYS A 305 -59.77 -4.69 15.38
N ILE A 306 -60.51 -3.60 15.59
CA ILE A 306 -60.03 -2.41 16.31
C ILE A 306 -59.82 -2.76 17.79
N THR A 307 -58.65 -2.41 18.34
CA THR A 307 -58.35 -2.55 19.77
C THR A 307 -58.98 -1.41 20.58
N SER A 308 -59.49 -1.73 21.77
CA SER A 308 -60.13 -0.73 22.65
C SER A 308 -59.12 0.26 23.22
N LEU A 309 -59.51 1.54 23.31
CA LEU A 309 -58.69 2.62 23.87
C LEU A 309 -58.20 2.31 25.30
N PRO A 310 -56.94 2.65 25.66
CA PRO A 310 -56.36 2.35 26.97
C PRO A 310 -57.02 3.17 28.09
N ARG A 311 -57.12 2.58 29.28
CA ARG A 311 -57.74 3.22 30.47
C ARG A 311 -56.85 4.35 31.01
N LEU A 312 -57.47 5.47 31.37
CA LEU A 312 -56.82 6.72 31.79
C LEU A 312 -55.88 6.56 33.02
N THR A 313 -56.14 5.57 33.89
CA THR A 313 -55.23 5.21 34.99
C THR A 313 -53.88 4.70 34.47
N SER A 314 -53.89 3.76 33.52
CA SER A 314 -52.67 3.18 32.95
C SER A 314 -51.78 4.20 32.22
N THR A 315 -52.38 5.24 31.62
CA THR A 315 -51.62 6.33 30.99
C THR A 315 -51.07 7.31 32.02
N LEU A 316 -51.80 7.61 33.09
CA LEU A 316 -51.32 8.43 34.21
C LEU A 316 -50.17 7.77 34.98
N ASP A 317 -50.24 6.47 35.26
CA ASP A 317 -49.18 5.76 35.97
C ASP A 317 -47.94 5.55 35.09
N ARG A 318 -48.11 5.40 33.77
CA ARG A 318 -47.00 5.49 32.81
C ARG A 318 -46.37 6.89 32.74
N LEU A 319 -47.15 7.96 32.90
CA LEU A 319 -46.65 9.34 32.92
C LEU A 319 -45.91 9.65 34.24
N ARG A 320 -46.40 9.10 35.37
CA ARG A 320 -45.69 9.14 36.66
C ARG A 320 -44.35 8.41 36.59
N SER A 321 -44.29 7.23 35.96
CA SER A 321 -43.03 6.48 35.86
C SER A 321 -42.02 7.16 34.92
N THR A 322 -42.45 7.77 33.81
CA THR A 322 -41.54 8.56 32.95
C THR A 322 -41.06 9.86 33.61
N LEU A 323 -41.89 10.53 34.42
CA LEU A 323 -41.43 11.65 35.26
C LEU A 323 -40.41 11.21 36.32
N ALA A 324 -40.59 10.03 36.91
CA ALA A 324 -39.62 9.48 37.87
C ALA A 324 -38.27 9.13 37.21
N THR A 325 -38.28 8.48 36.05
CA THR A 325 -37.03 8.17 35.31
C THR A 325 -36.35 9.43 34.77
N MET A 326 -37.10 10.42 34.28
CA MET A 326 -36.53 11.71 33.88
C MET A 326 -35.98 12.50 35.08
N GLY A 327 -36.60 12.39 36.25
CA GLY A 327 -36.08 12.94 37.50
C GLY A 327 -34.76 12.28 37.93
N ALA A 328 -34.62 10.97 37.73
CA ALA A 328 -33.39 10.24 37.99
C ALA A 328 -32.27 10.58 36.98
N SER A 329 -32.56 10.59 35.68
CA SER A 329 -31.57 10.91 34.64
C SER A 329 -31.06 12.35 34.76
N LYS A 330 -31.93 13.32 35.11
CA LYS A 330 -31.52 14.69 35.41
C LYS A 330 -30.51 14.77 36.56
N ARG A 331 -30.68 13.99 37.64
CA ARG A 331 -29.73 13.93 38.77
C ARG A 331 -28.39 13.34 38.34
N LEU A 332 -28.41 12.26 37.56
CA LEU A 332 -27.20 11.63 37.01
C LEU A 332 -26.41 12.63 36.14
N LEU A 333 -27.09 13.33 35.23
CA LEU A 333 -26.46 14.34 34.35
C LEU A 333 -25.86 15.52 35.12
N VAL A 334 -26.50 15.98 36.20
CA VAL A 334 -25.94 17.03 37.08
C VAL A 334 -24.67 16.54 37.76
N ASN A 335 -24.69 15.35 38.36
CA ASN A 335 -23.50 14.76 38.99
C ASN A 335 -22.35 14.60 37.98
N ARG A 336 -22.65 14.14 36.76
CA ARG A 336 -21.65 14.00 35.67
C ARG A 336 -21.08 15.34 35.22
N MET A 337 -21.87 16.42 35.22
CA MET A 337 -21.37 17.78 34.96
C MET A 337 -20.49 18.32 36.08
N GLU A 338 -20.72 17.94 37.34
CA GLU A 338 -19.83 18.31 38.45
C GLU A 338 -18.52 17.51 38.44
N GLU A 339 -18.58 16.23 38.09
CA GLU A 339 -17.42 15.36 37.86
C GLU A 339 -16.52 15.94 36.74
N LEU A 340 -17.09 16.25 35.58
CA LEU A 340 -16.37 16.86 34.45
C LEU A 340 -15.78 18.24 34.78
N ARG A 341 -16.41 19.02 35.67
CA ARG A 341 -15.83 20.29 36.17
C ARG A 341 -14.61 20.07 37.05
N LYS A 342 -14.64 19.06 37.94
CA LYS A 342 -13.50 18.68 38.79
C LYS A 342 -12.36 18.11 37.94
N GLU A 343 -12.67 17.27 36.97
CA GLU A 343 -11.70 16.73 36.02
C GLU A 343 -11.03 17.85 35.21
N LYS A 344 -11.80 18.79 34.65
CA LYS A 344 -11.25 19.94 33.91
C LYS A 344 -10.31 20.80 34.77
N ALA A 345 -10.61 20.99 36.05
CA ALA A 345 -9.73 21.71 36.97
C ALA A 345 -8.41 20.94 37.20
N ASN A 346 -8.48 19.64 37.41
CA ASN A 346 -7.30 18.77 37.59
C ASN A 346 -6.43 18.66 36.32
N ILE A 347 -7.05 18.74 35.13
CA ILE A 347 -6.33 18.80 33.86
C ILE A 347 -5.58 20.13 33.75
N ALA A 348 -6.22 21.26 34.06
CA ALA A 348 -5.59 22.58 33.98
C ALA A 348 -4.37 22.71 34.92
N THR A 349 -4.39 22.13 36.12
CA THR A 349 -3.21 22.12 37.01
C THR A 349 -2.09 21.25 36.47
N ARG A 350 -2.41 20.06 35.92
CA ARG A 350 -1.43 19.16 35.29
C ARG A 350 -0.83 19.76 34.02
N GLU A 351 -1.59 20.54 33.25
CA GLU A 351 -1.09 21.21 32.04
C GLU A 351 0.01 22.21 32.40
N VAL A 352 -0.17 23.00 33.48
CA VAL A 352 0.87 23.93 33.98
C VAL A 352 2.11 23.18 34.48
N GLU A 353 1.93 22.11 35.25
CA GLU A 353 3.02 21.25 35.73
C GLU A 353 3.84 20.67 34.56
N ILE A 354 3.16 20.10 33.56
CA ILE A 354 3.78 19.56 32.34
C ILE A 354 4.46 20.67 31.53
N GLN A 355 3.89 21.87 31.42
CA GLN A 355 4.55 23.01 30.78
C GLN A 355 5.83 23.43 31.51
N THR A 356 5.87 23.39 32.85
CA THR A 356 7.12 23.66 33.60
C THR A 356 8.17 22.57 33.39
N LEU A 357 7.79 21.29 33.40
CA LEU A 357 8.71 20.17 33.15
C LEU A 357 9.25 20.16 31.73
N ILE A 358 8.43 20.48 30.72
CA ILE A 358 8.87 20.63 29.32
C ILE A 358 9.86 21.80 29.20
N LYS A 359 9.60 22.92 29.88
CA LYS A 359 10.51 24.07 29.88
C LYS A 359 11.86 23.74 30.54
N GLU A 360 11.85 23.08 31.70
CA GLU A 360 13.09 22.67 32.39
C GLU A 360 13.88 21.64 31.57
N ALA A 361 13.20 20.67 30.95
CA ALA A 361 13.83 19.73 30.01
C ALA A 361 14.43 20.44 28.79
N GLY A 362 13.75 21.47 28.26
CA GLY A 362 14.24 22.33 27.19
C GLY A 362 15.49 23.13 27.58
N GLU A 363 15.48 23.79 28.75
CA GLU A 363 16.63 24.55 29.25
C GLU A 363 17.84 23.64 29.56
N ASN A 364 17.61 22.41 30.05
CA ASN A 364 18.68 21.43 30.23
C ASN A 364 19.21 20.88 28.89
N TYR A 365 18.34 20.66 27.90
CA TYR A 365 18.75 20.29 26.55
C TYR A 365 19.56 21.42 25.86
N GLU A 366 19.16 22.69 26.04
CA GLU A 366 19.94 23.84 25.57
C GLU A 366 21.32 23.93 26.24
N LYS A 367 21.40 23.76 27.57
CA LYS A 367 22.70 23.72 28.27
C LYS A 367 23.62 22.65 27.67
N LEU A 368 23.13 21.42 27.54
CA LEU A 368 23.90 20.30 26.95
C LEU A 368 24.28 20.58 25.48
N ARG A 369 23.45 21.27 24.71
CA ARG A 369 23.68 21.64 23.31
C ARG A 369 24.70 22.78 23.14
N VAL A 370 24.71 23.74 24.08
CA VAL A 370 25.71 24.82 24.16
C VAL A 370 27.05 24.28 24.66
N GLU A 371 27.04 23.39 25.65
CA GLU A 371 28.21 22.64 26.13
C GLU A 371 28.79 21.75 25.03
N ALA A 372 27.94 21.15 24.19
CA ALA A 372 28.33 20.47 22.96
C ALA A 372 28.75 21.43 21.80
N GLY A 373 28.87 22.75 22.04
CA GLY A 373 29.50 23.70 21.11
C GLY A 373 28.81 23.86 19.75
N LEU A 374 27.48 23.76 19.69
CA LEU A 374 26.69 23.94 18.46
C LEU A 374 26.24 25.41 18.28
N VAL A 375 27.08 26.21 17.60
CA VAL A 375 26.81 27.64 17.32
C VAL A 375 25.59 27.82 16.40
N PRO A 376 24.62 28.70 16.74
CA PRO A 376 23.40 28.89 15.96
C PRO A 376 23.61 29.80 14.72
N GLY A 377 24.09 29.22 13.61
CA GLY A 377 24.13 29.94 12.32
C GLY A 377 24.59 29.14 11.09
N GLU A 378 25.53 28.20 11.24
CA GLU A 378 26.16 27.51 10.10
C GLU A 378 25.69 26.06 9.89
N SER A 379 24.60 25.65 10.56
CA SER A 379 24.24 24.23 10.77
C SER A 379 23.80 23.43 9.53
N GLY A 380 23.30 24.09 8.47
CA GLY A 380 22.72 23.41 7.31
C GLY A 380 23.72 22.60 6.47
N LEU A 381 24.90 23.16 6.18
CA LEU A 381 25.91 22.48 5.36
C LEU A 381 26.52 21.25 6.07
N PRO A 382 26.91 21.29 7.36
CA PRO A 382 27.33 20.11 8.10
C PRO A 382 26.27 19.01 8.16
N ALA A 383 24.98 19.35 8.33
CA ALA A 383 23.90 18.36 8.36
C ALA A 383 23.75 17.65 7.00
N LEU A 384 23.82 18.40 5.89
CA LEU A 384 23.79 17.84 4.53
C LEU A 384 25.00 16.91 4.28
N TRP A 385 26.20 17.31 4.70
CA TRP A 385 27.40 16.46 4.57
C TRP A 385 27.33 15.19 5.42
N ALA A 386 26.71 15.24 6.62
CA ALA A 386 26.43 14.04 7.39
C ALA A 386 25.44 13.12 6.66
N TYR A 387 24.34 13.66 6.13
CA TYR A 387 23.35 12.88 5.38
C TYR A 387 23.96 12.18 4.15
N VAL A 388 24.71 12.92 3.31
CA VAL A 388 25.40 12.36 2.14
C VAL A 388 26.47 11.34 2.55
N GLY A 389 27.20 11.58 3.65
CA GLY A 389 28.16 10.64 4.20
C GLY A 389 27.53 9.32 4.66
N PHE A 390 26.38 9.38 5.34
CA PHE A 390 25.64 8.19 5.77
C PHE A 390 25.05 7.41 4.59
N LEU A 391 24.40 8.12 3.65
CA LEU A 391 23.89 7.52 2.41
C LEU A 391 25.00 6.82 1.60
N SER A 392 26.21 7.37 1.59
CA SER A 392 27.39 6.73 0.97
C SER A 392 27.73 5.39 1.62
N ILE A 393 27.69 5.28 2.95
CA ILE A 393 27.97 4.03 3.68
C ILE A 393 27.01 2.92 3.25
N ILE A 394 25.71 3.22 3.18
CA ILE A 394 24.68 2.27 2.70
C ILE A 394 24.89 1.94 1.22
N TRP A 395 25.14 2.93 0.36
CA TRP A 395 25.29 2.70 -1.08
C TRP A 395 26.53 1.86 -1.43
N PHE A 396 27.70 2.17 -0.86
CA PHE A 396 28.93 1.41 -1.13
C PHE A 396 28.97 0.04 -0.41
N THR A 397 28.20 -0.16 0.66
CA THR A 397 28.02 -1.51 1.22
C THR A 397 27.09 -2.36 0.34
N TRP A 398 25.93 -1.81 -0.05
CA TRP A 398 24.99 -2.44 -0.98
C TRP A 398 25.61 -2.76 -2.35
N LEU A 399 26.45 -1.87 -2.90
CA LEU A 399 27.15 -2.13 -4.15
C LEU A 399 28.05 -3.37 -4.03
N GLN A 400 28.89 -3.46 -3.00
CA GLN A 400 29.82 -4.59 -2.86
C GLN A 400 29.10 -5.93 -2.63
N VAL A 401 27.96 -5.92 -1.92
CA VAL A 401 27.07 -7.08 -1.78
C VAL A 401 26.45 -7.47 -3.12
N THR A 402 25.85 -6.51 -3.85
CA THR A 402 25.22 -6.82 -5.14
C THR A 402 26.23 -7.26 -6.20
N LEU A 403 27.43 -6.68 -6.24
CA LEU A 403 28.52 -7.15 -7.10
C LEU A 403 28.95 -8.59 -6.78
N PHE A 404 28.78 -9.09 -5.55
CA PHE A 404 28.94 -10.52 -5.25
C PHE A 404 27.71 -11.32 -5.73
N ASP A 405 26.51 -10.97 -5.24
CA ASP A 405 25.26 -11.71 -5.51
C ASP A 405 25.01 -11.91 -7.01
N ILE A 406 25.18 -10.86 -7.82
CA ILE A 406 24.90 -10.89 -9.27
C ILE A 406 25.78 -11.89 -10.03
N ARG A 407 26.94 -12.28 -9.48
CA ARG A 407 27.86 -13.26 -10.08
C ARG A 407 27.79 -14.65 -9.43
N PHE A 408 27.48 -14.72 -8.14
CA PHE A 408 27.68 -15.94 -7.33
C PHE A 408 26.49 -16.36 -6.46
N ALA A 409 25.39 -15.61 -6.43
CA ALA A 409 24.16 -16.02 -5.76
C ALA A 409 23.67 -17.37 -6.31
N ARG A 410 23.50 -18.34 -5.42
CA ARG A 410 22.91 -19.65 -5.69
C ARG A 410 22.12 -20.06 -4.47
N ASP A 411 20.91 -20.52 -4.70
CA ASP A 411 20.02 -20.90 -3.62
C ASP A 411 20.63 -22.04 -2.80
N SER A 412 20.98 -21.73 -1.56
CA SER A 412 21.70 -22.60 -0.64
C SER A 412 21.55 -22.06 0.77
N ILE A 413 21.54 -22.95 1.77
CA ILE A 413 21.34 -22.56 3.17
C ILE A 413 22.43 -21.55 3.62
N PHE A 414 23.68 -21.75 3.19
CA PHE A 414 24.78 -20.82 3.46
C PHE A 414 24.52 -19.40 2.90
N GLU A 415 24.09 -19.30 1.65
CA GLU A 415 23.84 -18.01 1.00
C GLU A 415 22.64 -17.27 1.64
N ARG A 416 21.58 -18.01 1.99
CA ARG A 416 20.45 -17.48 2.76
C ARG A 416 20.88 -16.95 4.14
N VAL A 417 21.76 -17.67 4.85
CA VAL A 417 22.30 -17.23 6.16
C VAL A 417 23.19 -16.00 6.01
N CYS A 418 24.04 -15.92 4.98
CA CYS A 418 24.79 -14.69 4.69
C CYS A 418 23.89 -13.49 4.38
N LYS A 419 22.79 -13.68 3.63
CA LYS A 419 21.79 -12.61 3.39
C LYS A 419 21.09 -12.18 4.68
N ALA A 420 20.76 -13.10 5.57
CA ALA A 420 20.20 -12.76 6.88
C ALA A 420 21.20 -11.93 7.72
N MET A 421 22.48 -12.31 7.76
CA MET A 421 23.52 -11.52 8.43
C MET A 421 23.74 -10.15 7.76
N GLN A 422 23.65 -10.05 6.44
CA GLN A 422 23.74 -8.77 5.73
C GLN A 422 22.53 -7.87 5.99
N LEU A 423 21.33 -8.43 6.18
CA LEU A 423 20.13 -7.69 6.60
C LEU A 423 20.29 -7.13 8.02
N VAL A 424 20.80 -7.93 8.96
CA VAL A 424 21.14 -7.48 10.32
C VAL A 424 22.16 -6.34 10.27
N ALA A 425 23.17 -6.41 9.40
CA ALA A 425 24.12 -5.32 9.21
C ALA A 425 23.47 -4.03 8.68
N MET A 426 22.51 -4.13 7.75
CA MET A 426 21.74 -2.97 7.25
C MET A 426 20.85 -2.36 8.33
N VAL A 427 20.21 -3.16 9.17
CA VAL A 427 19.44 -2.67 10.34
C VAL A 427 20.37 -1.98 11.35
N GLY A 428 21.57 -2.50 11.56
CA GLY A 428 22.60 -1.86 12.39
C GLY A 428 23.09 -0.51 11.83
N PHE A 429 23.22 -0.38 10.50
CA PHE A 429 23.51 0.92 9.89
C PHE A 429 22.35 1.90 10.12
N ALA A 430 21.10 1.46 9.93
CA ALA A 430 19.92 2.31 10.12
C ALA A 430 19.80 2.85 11.56
N SER A 431 20.06 2.04 12.59
CA SER A 431 20.02 2.50 13.98
C SER A 431 21.14 3.49 14.32
N ALA A 432 22.38 3.20 13.92
CA ALA A 432 23.53 4.07 14.16
C ALA A 432 23.49 5.39 13.36
N GLY A 433 22.84 5.40 12.19
CA GLY A 433 22.68 6.59 11.34
C GLY A 433 22.01 7.77 12.03
N SER A 434 21.12 7.50 13.00
CA SER A 434 20.43 8.53 13.81
C SER A 434 21.37 9.44 14.61
N ARG A 435 22.62 9.02 14.84
CA ARG A 435 23.67 9.77 15.55
C ARG A 435 24.87 10.11 14.67
N PHE A 436 24.75 9.99 13.35
CA PHE A 436 25.86 10.27 12.44
C PHE A 436 26.05 11.78 12.23
N THR A 437 27.24 12.28 12.54
CA THR A 437 27.63 13.70 12.48
C THR A 437 28.91 13.91 11.67
N THR A 438 29.20 15.13 11.22
CA THR A 438 30.47 15.44 10.50
C THR A 438 31.70 15.50 11.40
N ARG A 439 31.52 15.43 12.73
CA ARG A 439 32.56 15.38 13.74
C ARG A 439 32.25 14.26 14.72
N VAL A 440 33.26 13.45 15.05
CA VAL A 440 33.21 12.52 16.18
C VAL A 440 33.27 13.32 17.48
N ARG A 441 32.43 12.94 18.45
CA ARG A 441 32.26 13.55 19.78
C ARG A 441 31.87 12.46 20.76
N ASP A 442 32.16 12.63 22.05
CA ASP A 442 31.88 11.65 23.11
C ASP A 442 30.45 11.09 23.09
N GLU A 443 29.45 11.96 22.89
CA GLU A 443 28.02 11.60 22.73
C GLU A 443 27.73 10.58 21.61
N ASN A 444 28.54 10.57 20.55
CA ASN A 444 28.31 9.83 19.30
C ASN A 444 29.45 8.86 18.94
N VAL A 445 30.58 8.83 19.67
CA VAL A 445 31.74 7.92 19.41
C VAL A 445 31.29 6.47 19.21
N TRP A 446 30.39 6.01 20.07
CA TRP A 446 29.84 4.65 20.04
C TRP A 446 29.15 4.33 18.70
N ALA A 447 28.53 5.31 18.03
CA ALA A 447 27.88 5.13 16.73
C ALA A 447 28.92 4.98 15.61
N PHE A 448 30.00 5.77 15.60
CA PHE A 448 31.10 5.58 14.64
C PHE A 448 31.86 4.26 14.86
N GLN A 449 31.98 3.83 16.12
CA GLN A 449 32.51 2.52 16.47
C GLN A 449 31.60 1.40 15.98
N ALA A 450 30.28 1.47 16.24
CA ALA A 450 29.30 0.51 15.73
C ALA A 450 29.32 0.43 14.20
N LEU A 451 29.32 1.56 13.49
CA LEU A 451 29.47 1.61 12.03
C LEU A 451 30.77 0.95 11.56
N SER A 452 31.91 1.20 12.23
CA SER A 452 33.19 0.54 11.92
C SER A 452 33.12 -0.99 12.10
N ALA A 453 32.50 -1.48 13.18
CA ALA A 453 32.36 -2.91 13.45
C ALA A 453 31.42 -3.61 12.45
N LEU A 454 30.31 -2.96 12.08
CA LEU A 454 29.37 -3.47 11.07
C LEU A 454 29.99 -3.49 9.66
N LEU A 455 30.81 -2.47 9.32
CA LEU A 455 31.59 -2.45 8.09
C LEU A 455 32.63 -3.57 8.05
N ALA A 456 33.39 -3.77 9.14
CA ALA A 456 34.33 -4.88 9.26
C ALA A 456 33.63 -6.24 9.08
N GLY A 457 32.54 -6.48 9.81
CA GLY A 457 31.76 -7.72 9.72
C GLY A 457 31.21 -8.00 8.31
N SER A 458 30.66 -6.98 7.63
CA SER A 458 30.19 -7.10 6.25
C SER A 458 31.32 -7.45 5.27
N ARG A 459 32.51 -6.82 5.40
CA ARG A 459 33.66 -7.13 4.54
C ARG A 459 34.28 -8.49 4.82
N LEU A 460 34.35 -8.91 6.09
CA LEU A 460 34.81 -10.25 6.47
C LEU A 460 33.88 -11.33 5.92
N MET A 461 32.56 -11.15 6.04
CA MET A 461 31.58 -12.08 5.49
C MET A 461 31.70 -12.20 3.97
N LEU A 462 31.77 -11.07 3.25
CA LEU A 462 31.99 -11.07 1.79
C LEU A 462 33.29 -11.79 1.43
N ALA A 463 34.40 -11.54 2.14
CA ALA A 463 35.67 -12.23 1.91
C ALA A 463 35.54 -13.76 2.08
N VAL A 464 34.85 -14.22 3.14
CA VAL A 464 34.54 -15.65 3.35
C VAL A 464 33.71 -16.23 2.20
N GLN A 465 32.68 -15.51 1.73
CA GLN A 465 31.88 -15.93 0.58
C GLN A 465 32.69 -16.06 -0.73
N TYR A 466 33.64 -15.14 -0.99
CA TYR A 466 34.57 -15.27 -2.11
C TYR A 466 35.52 -16.47 -1.92
N MET A 467 36.08 -16.68 -0.72
CA MET A 467 36.99 -17.80 -0.42
C MET A 467 36.34 -19.18 -0.64
N ILE A 468 35.09 -19.35 -0.23
CA ILE A 468 34.33 -20.59 -0.46
C ILE A 468 34.11 -20.81 -1.96
N ASN A 469 33.73 -19.77 -2.71
CA ASN A 469 33.54 -19.87 -4.16
C ASN A 469 34.83 -20.10 -4.94
N ILE A 470 35.98 -19.58 -4.47
CA ILE A 470 37.30 -19.91 -5.02
C ILE A 470 37.55 -21.42 -4.90
N GLY A 471 37.27 -22.03 -3.75
CA GLY A 471 37.43 -23.48 -3.54
C GLY A 471 36.67 -24.32 -4.57
N PHE A 472 35.43 -23.96 -4.89
CA PHE A 472 34.63 -24.64 -5.91
C PHE A 472 35.11 -24.36 -7.36
N LEU A 473 35.47 -23.12 -7.68
CA LEU A 473 35.84 -22.74 -9.05
C LEU A 473 37.30 -23.05 -9.43
N TYR A 474 38.20 -23.22 -8.46
CA TYR A 474 39.65 -23.39 -8.71
C TYR A 474 39.99 -24.53 -9.68
N LYS A 475 39.25 -25.66 -9.60
CA LYS A 475 39.43 -26.82 -10.49
C LYS A 475 38.97 -26.56 -11.93
N LYS A 476 38.05 -25.62 -12.17
CA LYS A 476 37.44 -25.35 -13.49
C LYS A 476 37.95 -24.07 -14.16
N MET A 477 38.19 -23.00 -13.41
CA MET A 477 38.60 -21.69 -13.95
C MET A 477 39.70 -21.03 -13.12
N ARG A 478 40.94 -21.53 -13.24
CA ARG A 478 42.11 -21.03 -12.48
C ARG A 478 42.35 -19.52 -12.60
N ILE A 479 42.07 -18.92 -13.77
CA ILE A 479 42.28 -17.49 -14.01
C ILE A 479 41.25 -16.65 -13.23
N ALA A 480 39.95 -16.97 -13.35
CA ALA A 480 38.89 -16.34 -12.56
C ALA A 480 39.10 -16.55 -11.04
N ALA A 481 39.56 -17.73 -10.63
CA ALA A 481 39.88 -18.03 -9.23
C ALA A 481 41.02 -17.15 -8.68
N LYS A 482 42.05 -16.84 -9.47
CA LYS A 482 43.09 -15.86 -9.08
C LYS A 482 42.53 -14.45 -8.94
N GLY A 483 41.65 -14.01 -9.85
CA GLY A 483 40.99 -12.70 -9.76
C GLY A 483 40.10 -12.58 -8.51
N MET A 484 39.29 -13.61 -8.23
CA MET A 484 38.51 -13.67 -7.00
C MET A 484 39.38 -13.70 -5.74
N PHE A 485 40.55 -14.36 -5.76
CA PHE A 485 41.46 -14.38 -4.62
C PHE A 485 42.03 -12.98 -4.31
N MET A 486 42.41 -12.21 -5.33
CA MET A 486 42.79 -10.80 -5.14
C MET A 486 41.67 -9.98 -4.50
N ILE A 487 40.41 -10.20 -4.92
CA ILE A 487 39.24 -9.55 -4.33
C ILE A 487 39.05 -9.97 -2.86
N ALA A 488 39.16 -11.26 -2.54
CA ALA A 488 39.02 -11.77 -1.17
C ALA A 488 40.11 -11.22 -0.22
N VAL A 489 41.36 -11.12 -0.68
CA VAL A 489 42.47 -10.53 0.06
C VAL A 489 42.20 -9.04 0.34
N VAL A 490 41.74 -8.29 -0.66
CA VAL A 490 41.44 -6.85 -0.51
C VAL A 490 40.29 -6.61 0.45
N LEU A 491 39.20 -7.38 0.36
CA LEU A 491 38.07 -7.30 1.31
C LEU A 491 38.48 -7.70 2.74
N SER A 492 39.39 -8.66 2.89
CA SER A 492 39.98 -9.01 4.19
C SER A 492 40.83 -7.86 4.75
N ALA A 493 41.67 -7.23 3.92
CA ALA A 493 42.49 -6.07 4.32
C ALA A 493 41.62 -4.86 4.70
N SER A 494 40.53 -4.60 3.97
CA SER A 494 39.50 -3.64 4.38
C SER A 494 38.88 -3.99 5.72
N SER A 495 38.52 -5.26 5.96
CA SER A 495 37.96 -5.68 7.25
C SER A 495 38.91 -5.38 8.40
N PHE A 496 40.20 -5.69 8.27
CA PHE A 496 41.20 -5.34 9.29
C PHE A 496 41.37 -3.83 9.45
N SER A 497 41.23 -3.06 8.37
CA SER A 497 41.30 -1.60 8.38
C SER A 497 40.10 -0.97 9.10
N TYR A 498 38.87 -1.46 8.91
CA TYR A 498 37.70 -1.02 9.68
C TYR A 498 37.79 -1.43 11.16
N THR A 499 38.33 -2.61 11.47
CA THR A 499 38.63 -3.01 12.87
C THR A 499 39.72 -2.12 13.49
N GLY A 500 40.74 -1.71 12.73
CA GLY A 500 41.73 -0.73 13.18
C GLY A 500 41.10 0.65 13.44
N LEU A 501 40.17 1.08 12.58
CA LEU A 501 39.42 2.32 12.77
C LEU A 501 38.53 2.28 14.00
N TYR A 502 37.88 1.16 14.33
CA TYR A 502 37.10 0.99 15.57
C TYR A 502 37.90 1.43 16.82
N PHE A 503 39.15 0.98 16.95
CA PHE A 503 40.03 1.37 18.06
C PHE A 503 40.62 2.77 17.94
N ALA A 504 40.71 3.33 16.72
CA ALA A 504 41.23 4.67 16.47
C ALA A 504 40.17 5.78 16.62
N MET A 505 38.86 5.44 16.57
CA MET A 505 37.74 6.36 16.81
C MET A 505 37.83 6.95 18.21
N SER A 506 38.13 8.25 18.28
CA SER A 506 38.38 8.98 19.51
C SER A 506 37.97 10.46 19.35
N PRO A 507 37.48 11.13 20.41
CA PRO A 507 37.07 12.55 20.36
C PRO A 507 38.20 13.48 19.90
N THR A 508 39.45 13.11 20.21
CA THR A 508 40.66 13.85 19.83
C THR A 508 40.97 13.83 18.32
N ARG A 509 40.26 13.01 17.53
CA ARG A 509 40.45 12.86 16.08
C ARG A 509 39.11 12.99 15.33
N PRO A 510 38.43 14.15 15.39
CA PRO A 510 37.02 14.29 14.99
C PRO A 510 36.71 13.99 13.51
N TYR A 511 37.71 13.95 12.63
CA TYR A 511 37.57 13.72 11.19
C TYR A 511 38.07 12.35 10.70
N ILE A 512 38.46 11.43 11.60
CA ILE A 512 39.06 10.13 11.22
C ILE A 512 38.11 9.23 10.40
N TRP A 513 36.80 9.45 10.49
CA TRP A 513 35.76 8.77 9.69
C TRP A 513 35.89 8.98 8.18
N ILE A 514 36.57 10.04 7.72
CA ILE A 514 36.81 10.31 6.29
C ILE A 514 37.59 9.16 5.61
N VAL A 515 38.39 8.40 6.37
CA VAL A 515 39.12 7.23 5.87
C VAL A 515 38.19 6.16 5.27
N TRP A 516 36.94 6.04 5.74
CA TRP A 516 35.96 5.10 5.18
C TRP A 516 35.71 5.33 3.68
N PHE A 517 35.62 6.58 3.20
CA PHE A 517 35.38 6.84 1.77
C PHE A 517 36.60 6.55 0.91
N GLY A 518 37.81 6.75 1.45
CA GLY A 518 39.04 6.28 0.82
C GLY A 518 39.06 4.76 0.65
N LEU A 519 38.62 4.02 1.69
CA LEU A 519 38.47 2.57 1.63
C LEU A 519 37.36 2.14 0.65
N PHE A 520 36.17 2.75 0.67
CA PHE A 520 35.09 2.43 -0.27
C PHE A 520 35.50 2.67 -1.73
N LEU A 521 36.20 3.76 -2.01
CA LEU A 521 36.72 4.07 -3.34
C LEU A 521 37.77 3.03 -3.77
N LEU A 522 38.72 2.69 -2.89
CA LEU A 522 39.75 1.68 -3.16
C LEU A 522 39.13 0.29 -3.39
N GLU A 523 38.23 -0.17 -2.51
CA GLU A 523 37.46 -1.41 -2.67
C GLU A 523 36.76 -1.46 -4.03
N THR A 524 36.07 -0.38 -4.39
CA THR A 524 35.24 -0.36 -5.59
C THR A 524 36.08 -0.29 -6.86
N LEU A 525 37.16 0.50 -6.89
CA LEU A 525 38.10 0.54 -7.99
C LEU A 525 38.81 -0.82 -8.19
N VAL A 526 39.24 -1.48 -7.10
CA VAL A 526 39.95 -2.77 -7.20
C VAL A 526 39.00 -3.91 -7.59
N VAL A 527 37.83 -4.02 -6.96
CA VAL A 527 36.84 -5.07 -7.31
C VAL A 527 36.38 -4.91 -8.76
N MET A 528 36.09 -3.68 -9.22
CA MET A 528 35.70 -3.42 -10.60
C MET A 528 36.87 -3.63 -11.58
N GLY A 529 38.06 -3.11 -11.28
CA GLY A 529 39.24 -3.24 -12.14
C GLY A 529 39.65 -4.69 -12.37
N VAL A 530 39.71 -5.49 -11.30
CA VAL A 530 39.99 -6.93 -11.38
C VAL A 530 38.90 -7.67 -12.17
N SER A 531 37.63 -7.30 -12.04
CA SER A 531 36.53 -7.85 -12.85
C SER A 531 36.63 -7.52 -14.34
N SER A 532 37.08 -6.32 -14.70
CA SER A 532 37.24 -5.91 -16.10
C SER A 532 38.43 -6.59 -16.78
N TYR A 533 39.54 -6.78 -16.05
CA TYR A 533 40.75 -7.38 -16.58
C TYR A 533 40.72 -8.92 -16.60
N THR A 534 40.04 -9.56 -15.65
CA THR A 534 40.03 -11.03 -15.52
C THR A 534 39.00 -11.69 -16.46
N PRO A 535 39.41 -12.54 -17.42
CA PRO A 535 38.48 -13.28 -18.27
C PRO A 535 37.52 -14.16 -17.45
N GLY A 536 36.23 -14.13 -17.80
CA GLY A 536 35.18 -14.87 -17.09
C GLY A 536 34.71 -14.24 -15.77
N LEU A 537 35.17 -13.02 -15.42
CA LEU A 537 34.75 -12.29 -14.21
C LEU A 537 34.03 -10.96 -14.51
N GLY A 538 33.81 -10.64 -15.79
CA GLY A 538 33.17 -9.39 -16.24
C GLY A 538 31.67 -9.31 -15.96
N PHE A 539 31.11 -8.12 -16.11
CA PHE A 539 29.69 -7.82 -15.81
C PHE A 539 28.77 -7.74 -17.04
N GLU A 540 29.30 -7.94 -18.25
CA GLU A 540 28.66 -7.57 -19.52
C GLU A 540 27.33 -8.32 -19.78
N ASP A 541 27.25 -9.58 -19.37
CA ASP A 541 26.05 -10.44 -19.48
C ASP A 541 25.32 -10.61 -18.13
N THR A 542 25.46 -9.65 -17.22
CA THR A 542 24.87 -9.74 -15.86
C THR A 542 23.72 -8.75 -15.63
N HIS A 543 22.80 -9.09 -14.73
CA HIS A 543 21.65 -8.26 -14.34
C HIS A 543 22.00 -6.99 -13.53
N LEU A 544 23.24 -6.51 -13.60
CA LEU A 544 23.73 -5.32 -12.89
C LEU A 544 23.00 -4.04 -13.30
N ASN A 545 22.66 -3.90 -14.60
CA ASN A 545 21.79 -2.82 -15.09
C ASN A 545 20.43 -2.84 -14.38
N VAL A 546 19.75 -4.00 -14.40
CA VAL A 546 18.43 -4.22 -13.77
C VAL A 546 18.47 -3.94 -12.27
N ARG A 547 19.54 -4.31 -11.56
CA ARG A 547 19.69 -4.07 -10.11
C ARG A 547 19.91 -2.58 -9.78
N MET A 548 20.64 -1.83 -10.61
CA MET A 548 20.73 -0.37 -10.44
C MET A 548 19.38 0.30 -10.73
N THR A 549 18.72 -0.06 -11.84
CA THR A 549 17.38 0.42 -12.20
C THR A 549 16.34 0.15 -11.11
N LEU A 550 16.39 -1.02 -10.46
CA LEU A 550 15.52 -1.36 -9.33
C LEU A 550 15.79 -0.48 -8.11
N LEU A 551 17.05 -0.18 -7.77
CA LEU A 551 17.37 0.77 -6.70
C LEU A 551 16.89 2.19 -7.04
N THR A 552 17.06 2.64 -8.29
CA THR A 552 16.51 3.93 -8.75
C THR A 552 15.00 3.98 -8.62
N LEU A 553 14.30 2.90 -8.98
CA LEU A 553 12.85 2.78 -8.83
C LEU A 553 12.42 2.82 -7.35
N MET A 554 13.19 2.19 -6.45
CA MET A 554 12.93 2.24 -5.00
C MET A 554 13.05 3.67 -4.45
N ILE A 555 14.08 4.41 -4.87
CA ILE A 555 14.28 5.83 -4.50
C ILE A 555 13.15 6.72 -5.04
N ILE A 556 12.73 6.52 -6.29
CA ILE A 556 11.60 7.26 -6.88
C ILE A 556 10.27 6.86 -6.20
N GLY A 557 10.16 5.61 -5.72
CA GLY A 557 9.04 5.14 -4.90
C GLY A 557 8.99 5.81 -3.52
N GLU A 558 10.14 6.03 -2.87
CA GLU A 558 10.23 6.80 -1.63
C GLU A 558 9.78 8.25 -1.84
N ALA A 559 10.20 8.88 -2.95
CA ALA A 559 9.69 10.18 -3.36
C ALA A 559 8.15 10.17 -3.55
N ALA A 560 7.59 9.16 -4.22
CA ALA A 560 6.13 9.02 -4.37
C ALA A 560 5.40 8.85 -3.02
N MET A 561 5.95 8.05 -2.10
CA MET A 561 5.45 7.89 -0.71
C MET A 561 5.64 9.15 0.15
N SER A 562 6.38 10.16 -0.32
CA SER A 562 6.42 11.48 0.29
C SER A 562 5.31 12.40 -0.22
N VAL A 563 4.96 12.30 -1.52
CA VAL A 563 3.85 13.07 -2.09
C VAL A 563 2.53 12.71 -1.42
N THR A 564 2.26 11.43 -1.15
CA THR A 564 1.02 11.01 -0.45
C THR A 564 0.93 11.58 0.98
N ARG A 565 2.06 11.72 1.68
CA ARG A 565 2.11 12.39 2.99
C ARG A 565 1.83 13.90 2.89
N ILE A 566 2.17 14.54 1.78
CA ILE A 566 1.79 15.94 1.50
C ILE A 566 0.31 16.04 1.13
N VAL A 567 -0.21 15.16 0.29
CA VAL A 567 -1.65 15.10 -0.07
C VAL A 567 -2.52 15.04 1.19
N ASN A 568 -2.21 14.11 2.11
CA ASN A 568 -2.98 13.95 3.34
C ASN A 568 -2.95 15.21 4.23
N LYS A 569 -1.88 16.02 4.17
CA LYS A 569 -1.77 17.32 4.87
C LYS A 569 -2.43 18.50 4.14
N MET A 570 -2.51 18.45 2.81
CA MET A 570 -3.05 19.52 1.95
C MET A 570 -4.56 19.41 1.69
N VAL A 571 -5.14 18.23 1.95
CA VAL A 571 -6.58 17.94 1.78
C VAL A 571 -7.32 17.99 3.13
N GLY A 572 -6.70 17.49 4.21
CA GLY A 572 -7.28 17.51 5.56
C GLY A 572 -8.70 16.91 5.63
N PRO A 573 -9.51 17.32 6.62
CA PRO A 573 -10.96 17.06 6.66
C PRO A 573 -11.77 18.11 5.87
N GLY A 574 -11.17 19.26 5.51
CA GLY A 574 -11.83 20.32 4.73
C GLY A 574 -12.04 19.97 3.25
N GLY A 575 -11.20 19.09 2.69
CA GLY A 575 -11.32 18.57 1.34
C GLY A 575 -10.42 19.26 0.31
N TRP A 576 -10.67 18.98 -0.97
CA TRP A 576 -9.81 19.42 -2.07
C TRP A 576 -10.05 20.89 -2.44
N THR A 577 -9.12 21.78 -2.10
CA THR A 577 -9.07 23.12 -2.69
C THR A 577 -8.48 23.08 -4.10
N SER A 578 -8.91 23.99 -4.97
CA SER A 578 -8.39 24.12 -6.34
C SER A 578 -6.87 24.39 -6.37
N HIS A 579 -6.35 25.15 -5.40
CA HIS A 579 -4.92 25.41 -5.27
C HIS A 579 -4.17 24.15 -4.80
N SER A 580 -4.62 23.50 -3.73
CA SER A 580 -4.05 22.22 -3.24
C SER A 580 -3.94 21.19 -4.37
N PHE A 581 -4.99 21.05 -5.17
CA PHE A 581 -5.01 20.17 -6.34
C PHE A 581 -3.91 20.49 -7.36
N VAL A 582 -3.73 21.76 -7.73
CA VAL A 582 -2.68 22.18 -8.69
C VAL A 582 -1.27 21.92 -8.16
N HIS A 583 -1.02 22.11 -6.85
CA HIS A 583 0.29 21.81 -6.25
C HIS A 583 0.57 20.30 -6.20
N ILE A 584 -0.40 19.51 -5.76
CA ILE A 584 -0.33 18.05 -5.73
C ILE A 584 -0.08 17.51 -7.15
N LEU A 585 -0.86 17.96 -8.13
CA LEU A 585 -0.70 17.61 -9.54
C LEU A 585 0.71 17.96 -10.05
N GLY A 586 1.21 19.15 -9.71
CA GLY A 586 2.57 19.57 -10.06
C GLY A 586 3.64 18.62 -9.53
N VAL A 587 3.62 18.30 -8.22
CA VAL A 587 4.60 17.38 -7.61
C VAL A 587 4.45 15.95 -8.15
N THR A 588 3.23 15.45 -8.33
CA THR A 588 2.99 14.12 -8.93
C THR A 588 3.52 14.03 -10.36
N ILE A 589 3.32 15.08 -11.18
CA ILE A 589 3.90 15.18 -12.52
C ILE A 589 5.44 15.21 -12.46
N THR A 590 6.06 15.87 -11.46
CA THR A 590 7.52 15.80 -11.25
C THR A 590 8.00 14.37 -11.13
N VAL A 591 7.40 13.58 -10.22
CA VAL A 591 7.82 12.20 -9.95
C VAL A 591 7.62 11.31 -11.20
N TYR A 592 6.50 11.47 -11.91
CA TYR A 592 6.23 10.75 -13.15
C TYR A 592 7.22 11.10 -14.29
N LEU A 593 7.47 12.39 -14.55
CA LEU A 593 8.41 12.81 -15.59
C LEU A 593 9.86 12.45 -15.25
N LEU A 594 10.22 12.40 -13.97
CA LEU A 594 11.52 11.96 -13.48
C LEU A 594 11.73 10.45 -13.72
N TRP A 595 10.72 9.64 -13.37
CA TRP A 595 10.66 8.21 -13.68
C TRP A 595 10.80 7.96 -15.19
N GLN A 596 9.97 8.63 -15.99
CA GLN A 596 9.97 8.50 -17.45
C GLN A 596 11.32 8.89 -18.05
N SER A 597 11.92 10.00 -17.59
CA SER A 597 13.25 10.45 -18.04
C SER A 597 14.34 9.42 -17.77
N TYR A 598 14.29 8.72 -16.64
CA TYR A 598 15.25 7.67 -16.32
C TYR A 598 15.05 6.39 -17.15
N TYR A 599 13.81 5.90 -17.26
CA TYR A 599 13.51 4.67 -18.00
C TYR A 599 13.71 4.81 -19.52
N ASP A 600 13.52 6.00 -20.08
CA ASP A 600 13.71 6.27 -21.51
C ASP A 600 15.20 6.40 -21.89
N ILE A 601 16.07 6.73 -20.93
CA ILE A 601 17.55 6.69 -21.07
C ILE A 601 18.12 5.30 -20.71
N THR A 602 17.36 4.45 -20.01
CA THR A 602 17.82 3.13 -19.54
C THR A 602 18.18 2.22 -20.74
N PRO A 603 19.43 1.71 -20.81
CA PRO A 603 19.97 1.15 -22.04
C PRO A 603 19.43 -0.25 -22.33
N ARG A 604 18.86 -0.42 -23.52
CA ARG A 604 18.29 -1.67 -24.04
C ARG A 604 19.31 -2.57 -24.75
N VAL A 605 20.56 -2.11 -24.89
CA VAL A 605 21.66 -2.79 -25.58
C VAL A 605 22.82 -3.01 -24.60
N ARG A 606 23.51 -4.15 -24.71
CA ARG A 606 24.65 -4.50 -23.83
C ARG A 606 25.72 -3.39 -23.81
N PHE A 607 26.23 -3.12 -22.62
CA PHE A 607 27.39 -2.27 -22.42
C PHE A 607 28.69 -3.04 -22.72
N GLY A 608 29.72 -2.34 -23.17
CA GLY A 608 31.10 -2.83 -23.07
C GLY A 608 31.71 -2.49 -21.70
N LYS A 609 32.53 -3.39 -21.16
CA LYS A 609 33.22 -3.35 -19.84
C LYS A 609 33.32 -1.96 -19.18
N ILE A 610 34.16 -1.08 -19.72
CA ILE A 610 34.48 0.23 -19.13
C ILE A 610 33.23 1.13 -19.04
N ARG A 611 32.38 1.13 -20.07
CA ARG A 611 31.17 1.96 -20.15
C ARG A 611 30.13 1.53 -19.12
N GLN A 612 30.03 0.23 -18.85
CA GLN A 612 29.19 -0.32 -17.78
C GLN A 612 29.67 0.16 -16.41
N GLN A 613 30.98 0.12 -16.16
CA GLN A 613 31.55 0.49 -14.87
C GLN A 613 31.38 1.97 -14.57
N ILE A 614 31.71 2.85 -15.53
CA ILE A 614 31.45 4.30 -15.40
C ILE A 614 29.96 4.56 -15.14
N TRP A 615 29.06 3.90 -15.87
CA TRP A 615 27.61 4.02 -15.68
C TRP A 615 27.16 3.61 -14.27
N THR A 616 27.68 2.50 -13.71
CA THR A 616 27.35 2.10 -12.32
C THR A 616 27.90 3.05 -11.26
N GLN A 617 29.11 3.60 -11.44
CA GLN A 617 29.67 4.55 -10.46
C GLN A 617 28.94 5.89 -10.51
N LEU A 618 28.50 6.33 -11.69
CA LEU A 618 27.70 7.54 -11.86
C LEU A 618 26.28 7.42 -11.24
N HIS A 619 25.78 6.21 -10.99
CA HIS A 619 24.52 6.04 -10.24
C HIS A 619 24.61 6.50 -8.79
N PHE A 620 25.79 6.47 -8.15
CA PHE A 620 25.92 6.99 -6.78
C PHE A 620 25.58 8.50 -6.68
N PRO A 621 26.32 9.43 -7.32
CA PRO A 621 26.02 10.85 -7.19
C PRO A 621 24.66 11.19 -7.81
N PHE A 622 24.21 10.46 -8.82
CA PHE A 622 22.84 10.60 -9.35
C PHE A 622 21.77 10.25 -8.30
N HIS A 623 21.90 9.13 -7.58
CA HIS A 623 20.97 8.74 -6.51
C HIS A 623 20.96 9.78 -5.38
N VAL A 624 22.12 10.33 -5.01
CA VAL A 624 22.21 11.45 -4.08
C VAL A 624 21.43 12.67 -4.62
N MET A 625 21.61 13.05 -5.90
CA MET A 625 20.85 14.16 -6.48
C MET A 625 19.35 13.89 -6.56
N LEU A 626 18.91 12.65 -6.84
CA LEU A 626 17.48 12.29 -6.84
C LEU A 626 16.85 12.48 -5.46
N ILE A 627 17.47 11.90 -4.43
CA ILE A 627 16.99 11.97 -3.03
C ILE A 627 16.96 13.42 -2.54
N LEU A 628 18.05 14.17 -2.78
CA LEU A 628 18.11 15.59 -2.41
C LEU A 628 17.07 16.42 -3.18
N THR A 629 16.76 16.08 -4.44
CA THR A 629 15.68 16.72 -5.21
C THR A 629 14.30 16.43 -4.60
N SER A 630 14.01 15.18 -4.22
CA SER A 630 12.71 14.82 -3.64
C SER A 630 12.49 15.47 -2.28
N GLU A 631 13.49 15.48 -1.40
CA GLU A 631 13.42 16.22 -0.12
C GLU A 631 13.28 17.73 -0.35
N GLY A 632 14.03 18.29 -1.31
CA GLY A 632 13.89 19.69 -1.72
C GLY A 632 12.48 20.04 -2.18
N SER A 633 11.87 19.22 -3.04
CA SER A 633 10.50 19.44 -3.52
C SER A 633 9.44 19.31 -2.44
N GLN A 634 9.63 18.44 -1.42
CA GLN A 634 8.73 18.32 -0.28
C GLN A 634 8.73 19.60 0.56
N ILE A 635 9.92 20.05 0.97
CA ILE A 635 10.07 21.27 1.79
C ILE A 635 9.52 22.47 1.02
N LEU A 636 9.84 22.57 -0.27
CA LEU A 636 9.36 23.65 -1.14
C LEU A 636 7.82 23.67 -1.23
N ALA A 637 7.17 22.52 -1.48
CA ALA A 637 5.71 22.42 -1.54
C ALA A 637 5.03 22.77 -0.20
N LEU A 638 5.63 22.40 0.92
CA LEU A 638 5.16 22.76 2.27
C LEU A 638 5.31 24.28 2.54
N THR A 639 6.44 24.89 2.16
CA THR A 639 6.62 26.36 2.30
C THR A 639 5.67 27.15 1.41
N LEU A 640 5.28 26.59 0.26
CA LEU A 640 4.33 27.19 -0.67
C LEU A 640 2.87 27.09 -0.16
N ASP A 641 2.48 25.96 0.44
CA ASP A 641 1.19 25.82 1.16
C ASP A 641 1.03 26.88 2.26
N VAL A 642 2.06 27.04 3.10
CA VAL A 642 2.08 28.06 4.15
C VAL A 642 2.02 29.48 3.56
N ALA A 643 2.78 29.77 2.50
CA ALA A 643 2.73 31.07 1.83
C ALA A 643 1.33 31.38 1.26
N LEU A 644 0.62 30.38 0.72
CA LEU A 644 -0.72 30.53 0.18
C LEU A 644 -1.78 30.70 1.27
N LYS A 645 -1.68 29.96 2.38
CA LYS A 645 -2.53 30.14 3.57
C LYS A 645 -2.38 31.56 4.17
N ILE A 646 -1.14 32.03 4.29
CA ILE A 646 -0.83 33.41 4.72
C ILE A 646 -1.39 34.44 3.73
N ARG A 647 -1.22 34.23 2.42
CA ARG A 647 -1.76 35.12 1.39
C ARG A 647 -3.29 35.18 1.44
N TYR A 648 -3.96 34.04 1.56
CA TYR A 648 -5.41 33.95 1.66
C TYR A 648 -5.96 34.64 2.91
N LEU A 649 -5.22 34.61 4.03
CA LEU A 649 -5.55 35.41 5.22
C LEU A 649 -5.48 36.91 4.95
N VAL A 650 -4.42 37.39 4.29
CA VAL A 650 -4.26 38.81 3.93
C VAL A 650 -5.32 39.26 2.94
N GLU A 651 -5.65 38.44 1.95
CA GLU A 651 -6.74 38.70 0.99
C GLU A 651 -8.12 38.67 1.68
N THR A 652 -8.32 37.82 2.69
CA THR A 652 -9.53 37.81 3.54
C THR A 652 -9.66 39.11 4.35
N PHE A 653 -8.56 39.62 4.93
CA PHE A 653 -8.55 40.91 5.62
C PHE A 653 -8.80 42.10 4.68
N ALA A 654 -8.31 42.04 3.43
CA ALA A 654 -8.60 43.07 2.42
C ALA A 654 -10.09 43.05 2.01
N PHE A 655 -10.62 41.88 1.68
CA PHE A 655 -12.02 41.67 1.30
C PHE A 655 -13.00 42.12 2.40
N ALA A 656 -12.68 41.90 3.67
CA ALA A 656 -13.47 42.37 4.81
C ALA A 656 -13.70 43.89 4.84
N CYS A 657 -12.86 44.67 4.16
CA CYS A 657 -12.91 46.14 4.13
C CYS A 657 -13.21 46.77 2.75
N GLU A 658 -13.22 45.95 1.69
CA GLU A 658 -13.61 46.33 0.33
C GLU A 658 -15.11 46.72 0.25
N LYS A 659 -15.53 47.38 -0.84
CA LYS A 659 -16.92 47.84 -1.01
C LYS A 659 -17.64 46.99 -2.08
N PRO A 660 -18.87 46.51 -1.84
CA PRO A 660 -19.69 46.70 -0.64
C PRO A 660 -19.20 45.84 0.54
N ARG A 661 -19.10 46.46 1.73
CA ARG A 661 -18.56 45.79 2.92
C ARG A 661 -19.51 44.72 3.46
N PRO A 662 -19.01 43.51 3.83
CA PRO A 662 -19.79 42.53 4.58
C PRO A 662 -20.19 43.07 5.97
N LYS A 663 -21.16 42.44 6.63
CA LYS A 663 -21.50 42.78 8.02
C LYS A 663 -20.29 42.45 8.92
N PRO A 664 -19.94 43.29 9.91
CA PRO A 664 -18.75 43.07 10.76
C PRO A 664 -18.69 41.69 11.44
N LEU A 665 -19.82 41.17 11.92
CA LEU A 665 -19.88 39.84 12.55
C LEU A 665 -19.62 38.70 11.55
N ASP A 666 -20.07 38.84 10.31
CA ASP A 666 -19.83 37.84 9.26
C ASP A 666 -18.37 37.92 8.76
N ALA A 667 -17.77 39.12 8.73
CA ALA A 667 -16.34 39.30 8.46
C ALA A 667 -15.45 38.70 9.56
N ILE A 668 -15.79 38.89 10.85
CA ILE A 668 -15.07 38.25 11.96
C ILE A 668 -15.24 36.73 11.91
N ARG A 669 -16.45 36.23 11.58
CA ARG A 669 -16.68 34.79 11.38
C ARG A 669 -15.79 34.26 10.26
N LEU A 670 -15.70 34.96 9.12
CA LEU A 670 -14.86 34.58 7.99
C LEU A 670 -13.38 34.50 8.37
N ILE A 671 -12.82 35.55 9.00
CA ILE A 671 -11.42 35.57 9.47
C ILE A 671 -11.16 34.43 10.47
N ASN A 672 -12.08 34.18 11.40
CA ASN A 672 -11.98 33.10 12.38
C ASN A 672 -12.07 31.71 11.73
N SER A 673 -12.91 31.52 10.71
CA SER A 673 -12.92 30.27 9.93
C SER A 673 -11.65 30.11 9.10
N THR A 674 -11.14 31.16 8.46
CA THR A 674 -9.90 31.11 7.67
C THR A 674 -8.70 30.71 8.53
N ILE A 675 -8.61 31.16 9.79
CA ILE A 675 -7.54 30.74 10.72
C ILE A 675 -7.75 29.31 11.24
N ALA A 676 -9.00 28.85 11.42
CA ALA A 676 -9.30 27.48 11.81
C ALA A 676 -8.99 26.47 10.68
N ASP A 677 -9.33 26.82 9.44
CA ASP A 677 -9.12 26.04 8.20
C ASP A 677 -7.63 25.78 7.88
N MET A 678 -6.71 26.53 8.51
CA MET A 678 -5.27 26.29 8.42
C MET A 678 -4.77 25.08 9.24
N GLU A 679 -5.60 24.52 10.13
CA GLU A 679 -5.31 23.34 10.96
C GLU A 679 -3.95 23.39 11.68
N ILE A 680 -3.70 24.49 12.40
CA ILE A 680 -2.41 24.74 13.06
C ILE A 680 -2.22 23.79 14.25
N ASP A 681 -1.38 22.77 14.08
CA ASP A 681 -0.96 21.85 15.14
C ASP A 681 -0.02 22.52 16.16
N PHE A 682 -0.62 23.14 17.17
CA PHE A 682 0.07 23.75 18.32
C PHE A 682 0.68 22.74 19.31
N SER A 683 0.55 21.42 19.11
CA SER A 683 1.24 20.44 19.97
C SER A 683 2.76 20.43 19.74
N ARG A 684 3.20 20.94 18.57
CA ARG A 684 4.60 21.00 18.13
C ARG A 684 5.31 22.30 18.51
N GLY A 685 4.63 23.22 19.20
CA GLY A 685 5.16 24.52 19.62
C GLY A 685 4.17 25.67 19.36
N ALA A 686 4.69 26.90 19.37
CA ALA A 686 3.91 28.13 19.16
C ALA A 686 2.74 28.37 20.16
N LEU A 687 2.89 27.89 21.39
CA LEU A 687 1.89 28.05 22.47
C LEU A 687 1.67 29.50 22.91
N GLU A 688 2.69 30.36 22.86
CA GLU A 688 2.52 31.80 23.16
C GLU A 688 1.88 32.52 21.98
N GLU A 689 2.33 32.23 20.76
CA GLU A 689 1.72 32.74 19.52
C GLU A 689 0.22 32.39 19.47
N LYS A 690 -0.17 31.16 19.83
CA LYS A 690 -1.58 30.75 20.01
C LYS A 690 -2.36 31.69 20.93
N LYS A 691 -1.85 31.96 22.13
CA LYS A 691 -2.49 32.87 23.11
C LYS A 691 -2.67 34.28 22.52
N THR A 692 -1.70 34.78 21.74
CA THR A 692 -1.84 36.08 21.06
C THR A 692 -2.91 36.08 19.98
N ILE A 693 -3.03 34.99 19.20
CA ILE A 693 -4.05 34.83 18.15
C ILE A 693 -5.45 34.77 18.77
N GLU A 694 -5.64 33.99 19.83
CA GLU A 694 -6.91 33.90 20.55
C GLU A 694 -7.30 35.23 21.21
N SER A 695 -6.34 35.93 21.83
CA SER A 695 -6.55 37.26 22.40
C SER A 695 -6.97 38.30 21.35
N PHE A 696 -6.33 38.28 20.17
CA PHE A 696 -6.66 39.15 19.05
C PHE A 696 -8.06 38.87 18.50
N LEU A 697 -8.42 37.60 18.28
CA LEU A 697 -9.75 37.20 17.80
C LEU A 697 -10.86 37.56 18.80
N ASN A 698 -10.61 37.44 20.11
CA ASN A 698 -11.53 37.90 21.13
C ASN A 698 -11.68 39.43 21.14
N THR A 699 -10.59 40.18 20.91
CA THR A 699 -10.61 41.65 20.79
C THR A 699 -11.41 42.12 19.56
N LEU A 700 -11.28 41.44 18.41
CA LEU A 700 -12.12 41.70 17.25
C LEU A 700 -13.61 41.40 17.55
N ARG A 701 -13.88 40.30 18.26
CA ARG A 701 -15.25 39.90 18.63
C ARG A 701 -15.92 40.88 19.59
N SER A 702 -15.19 41.49 20.53
CA SER A 702 -15.75 42.50 21.44
C SER A 702 -16.01 43.84 20.76
N SER A 703 -15.22 44.19 19.73
CA SER A 703 -15.17 45.53 19.16
C SER A 703 -15.28 45.52 17.62
N PRO A 704 -16.42 45.06 17.05
CA PRO A 704 -16.53 44.74 15.62
C PRO A 704 -16.39 45.94 14.68
N TYR A 705 -16.57 47.18 15.15
CA TYR A 705 -16.39 48.39 14.35
C TYR A 705 -14.92 48.74 14.05
N ILE A 706 -13.97 48.07 14.69
CA ILE A 706 -12.53 48.37 14.58
C ILE A 706 -11.93 47.90 13.25
N ILE A 707 -12.47 46.84 12.62
CA ILE A 707 -11.81 46.06 11.55
C ILE A 707 -11.23 46.90 10.39
N CYS A 708 -11.91 47.99 10.00
CA CYS A 708 -11.59 48.74 8.79
C CYS A 708 -11.29 50.22 9.07
N PRO A 709 -10.35 50.85 8.32
CA PRO A 709 -10.00 52.25 8.50
C PRO A 709 -11.21 53.18 8.25
N GLY A 710 -11.39 54.14 9.15
CA GLY A 710 -12.48 55.11 9.10
C GLY A 710 -12.70 55.99 10.33
N ASN A 711 -12.03 55.71 11.46
CA ASN A 711 -12.06 56.55 12.67
C ASN A 711 -10.77 56.33 13.48
N GLN A 712 -10.49 57.18 14.48
CA GLN A 712 -9.26 57.13 15.28
C GLN A 712 -9.01 55.80 16.02
N ASN A 713 -10.06 54.97 16.20
CA ASN A 713 -10.00 53.67 16.89
C ASN A 713 -10.04 52.46 15.91
N SER A 714 -9.74 52.64 14.62
CA SER A 714 -9.69 51.52 13.66
C SER A 714 -8.40 50.71 13.74
N LEU A 715 -8.45 49.44 13.32
CA LEU A 715 -7.35 48.49 13.30
C LEU A 715 -6.19 49.05 12.49
N THR A 716 -5.04 49.24 13.13
CA THR A 716 -3.83 49.70 12.44
C THR A 716 -3.28 48.58 11.57
N LYS A 717 -2.64 48.94 10.44
CA LYS A 717 -2.00 47.94 9.58
C LYS A 717 -0.98 47.09 10.37
N ALA A 718 -0.22 47.72 11.27
CA ALA A 718 0.74 47.05 12.15
C ALA A 718 0.11 45.96 13.04
N GLN A 719 -1.16 46.12 13.47
CA GLN A 719 -1.88 45.10 14.24
C GLN A 719 -2.28 43.89 13.37
N VAL A 720 -2.62 44.12 12.10
CA VAL A 720 -2.87 43.02 11.12
C VAL A 720 -1.55 42.32 10.78
N ASP A 721 -0.50 43.08 10.46
CA ASP A 721 0.83 42.55 10.14
C ASP A 721 1.39 41.73 11.33
N HIS A 722 1.14 42.14 12.57
CA HIS A 722 1.52 41.39 13.79
C HIS A 722 0.72 40.09 13.98
N LEU A 723 -0.59 40.07 13.70
CA LEU A 723 -1.36 38.81 13.69
C LEU A 723 -0.82 37.86 12.62
N VAL A 724 -0.65 38.35 11.38
CA VAL A 724 -0.18 37.56 10.24
C VAL A 724 1.21 37.00 10.54
N SER A 725 2.09 37.78 11.19
CA SER A 725 3.37 37.33 11.73
C SER A 725 3.24 36.15 12.70
N ASN A 726 2.39 36.25 13.73
CA ASN A 726 2.26 35.18 14.72
C ASN A 726 1.57 33.92 14.16
N VAL A 727 0.64 34.07 13.22
CA VAL A 727 0.10 32.95 12.43
C VAL A 727 1.20 32.30 11.57
N THR A 728 2.06 33.09 10.93
CA THR A 728 3.20 32.61 10.14
C THR A 728 4.19 31.80 10.99
N VAL A 729 4.57 32.30 12.17
CA VAL A 729 5.45 31.57 13.11
C VAL A 729 4.80 30.27 13.57
N SER A 730 3.48 30.29 13.83
CA SER A 730 2.73 29.10 14.23
C SER A 730 2.65 28.03 13.13
N LEU A 731 2.48 28.44 11.87
CA LEU A 731 2.49 27.55 10.70
C LEU A 731 3.87 26.91 10.46
N PHE A 732 4.97 27.66 10.63
CA PHE A 732 6.30 27.04 10.56
C PHE A 732 6.56 26.07 11.72
N SER A 733 6.09 26.40 12.94
CA SER A 733 6.20 25.51 14.09
C SER A 733 5.38 24.22 13.94
N SER A 734 4.16 24.28 13.39
CA SER A 734 3.32 23.08 13.18
C SER A 734 3.87 22.14 12.09
N MET A 735 4.65 22.67 11.15
CA MET A 735 5.42 21.84 10.22
C MET A 735 6.64 21.15 10.87
N GLY A 736 7.01 21.53 12.09
CA GLY A 736 8.20 21.04 12.80
C GLY A 736 9.46 21.87 12.57
N ILE A 737 9.34 23.09 12.01
CA ILE A 737 10.45 24.03 11.85
C ILE A 737 10.40 25.02 13.03
N THR A 738 10.98 24.61 14.16
CA THR A 738 11.10 25.44 15.37
C THR A 738 12.40 26.25 15.39
N THR A 739 12.43 27.34 16.16
CA THR A 739 13.60 28.23 16.30
C THR A 739 13.79 28.65 17.76
N ASP A 740 15.03 28.58 18.27
CA ASP A 740 15.37 28.96 19.66
C ASP A 740 15.38 30.48 19.91
N GLU A 741 15.24 31.30 18.85
CA GLU A 741 15.35 32.76 18.96
C GLU A 741 14.18 33.32 19.79
N SER A 742 14.48 33.83 20.99
CA SER A 742 13.51 34.43 21.91
C SER A 742 12.81 35.71 21.39
N SER A 743 13.30 36.28 20.29
CA SER A 743 12.78 37.49 19.65
C SER A 743 12.01 37.14 18.38
N HIS A 744 10.72 37.54 18.31
CA HIS A 744 9.84 37.25 17.16
C HIS A 744 10.43 37.72 15.83
N GLU A 745 11.01 38.92 15.78
CA GLU A 745 11.69 39.45 14.59
C GLU A 745 12.82 38.54 14.12
N ARG A 746 13.62 38.01 15.05
CA ARG A 746 14.70 37.07 14.74
C ARG A 746 14.18 35.70 14.29
N LYS A 747 13.10 35.17 14.88
CA LYS A 747 12.44 33.95 14.36
C LYS A 747 12.08 34.10 12.87
N ILE A 748 11.46 35.23 12.51
CA ILE A 748 11.03 35.53 11.13
C ILE A 748 12.24 35.63 10.19
N VAL A 749 13.30 36.35 10.58
CA VAL A 749 14.54 36.45 9.78
C VAL A 749 15.20 35.07 9.59
N ARG A 750 15.21 34.21 10.61
CA ARG A 750 15.70 32.82 10.48
C ARG A 750 14.85 32.00 9.49
N TYR A 751 13.51 32.10 9.54
CA TYR A 751 12.66 31.40 8.56
C TYR A 751 12.93 31.86 7.12
N PHE A 752 13.11 33.15 6.87
CA PHE A 752 13.49 33.65 5.54
C PHE A 752 14.91 33.20 5.10
N GLN A 753 15.87 33.12 6.03
CA GLN A 753 17.20 32.57 5.74
C GLN A 753 17.15 31.07 5.38
N LEU A 754 16.38 30.27 6.13
CA LEU A 754 16.16 28.85 5.84
C LEU A 754 15.46 28.66 4.49
N LEU A 755 14.44 29.46 4.20
CA LEU A 755 13.73 29.44 2.91
C LEU A 755 14.66 29.79 1.74
N GLY A 756 15.52 30.80 1.89
CA GLY A 756 16.54 31.17 0.90
C GLY A 756 17.63 30.10 0.71
N PHE A 757 18.00 29.37 1.77
CA PHE A 757 18.89 28.21 1.66
C PHE A 757 18.24 27.08 0.86
N VAL A 758 16.98 26.73 1.18
CA VAL A 758 16.20 25.70 0.44
C VAL A 758 16.05 26.07 -1.04
N TYR A 759 15.84 27.35 -1.36
CA TYR A 759 15.79 27.86 -2.72
C TYR A 759 17.07 27.57 -3.52
N ILE A 760 18.24 27.99 -3.00
CA ILE A 760 19.53 27.77 -3.65
C ILE A 760 19.79 26.28 -3.80
N TYR A 761 19.59 25.51 -2.72
CA TYR A 761 19.76 24.07 -2.68
C TYR A 761 18.92 23.35 -3.76
N TYR A 762 17.64 23.68 -3.88
CA TYR A 762 16.75 23.04 -4.86
C TYR A 762 17.20 23.30 -6.31
N PHE A 763 17.58 24.53 -6.66
CA PHE A 763 18.03 24.85 -8.02
C PHE A 763 19.44 24.35 -8.35
N VAL A 764 20.34 24.25 -7.36
CA VAL A 764 21.64 23.55 -7.51
C VAL A 764 21.41 22.06 -7.79
N VAL A 765 20.62 21.38 -6.96
CA VAL A 765 20.45 19.92 -7.03
C VAL A 765 19.66 19.49 -8.27
N THR A 766 18.59 20.21 -8.64
CA THR A 766 17.83 19.94 -9.88
C THR A 766 18.68 20.18 -11.13
N SER A 767 19.50 21.23 -11.16
CA SER A 767 20.47 21.46 -12.24
C SER A 767 21.46 20.29 -12.36
N LEU A 768 22.04 19.85 -11.24
CA LEU A 768 22.95 18.71 -11.19
C LEU A 768 22.26 17.40 -11.61
N ALA A 769 20.99 17.19 -11.29
CA ALA A 769 20.22 16.03 -11.76
C ALA A 769 20.07 16.01 -13.30
N ILE A 770 19.74 17.15 -13.93
CA ILE A 770 19.71 17.27 -15.40
C ILE A 770 21.11 17.07 -16.01
N ALA A 771 22.18 17.54 -15.35
CA ALA A 771 23.55 17.30 -15.78
C ALA A 771 23.95 15.81 -15.72
N HIS A 772 23.50 15.06 -14.71
CA HIS A 772 23.69 13.60 -14.67
C HIS A 772 22.92 12.90 -15.81
N PHE A 773 21.68 13.32 -16.10
CA PHE A 773 20.93 12.80 -17.25
C PHE A 773 21.63 13.08 -18.59
N SER A 774 22.33 14.21 -18.76
CA SER A 774 23.08 14.49 -20.00
C SER A 774 24.25 13.51 -20.18
N LEU A 775 24.99 13.22 -19.10
CA LEU A 775 26.07 12.24 -19.11
C LEU A 775 25.57 10.80 -19.31
N PHE A 776 24.39 10.46 -18.76
CA PHE A 776 23.76 9.16 -19.06
C PHE A 776 23.35 9.00 -20.52
N VAL A 777 22.88 10.05 -21.22
CA VAL A 777 22.59 9.97 -22.67
C VAL A 777 23.84 9.63 -23.47
N LEU A 778 24.99 10.24 -23.14
CA LEU A 778 26.28 9.91 -23.75
C LEU A 778 26.69 8.46 -23.45
N LEU A 779 26.58 8.01 -22.19
CA LEU A 779 26.95 6.64 -21.79
C LEU A 779 26.02 5.57 -22.36
N ALA A 780 24.70 5.77 -22.33
CA ALA A 780 23.71 4.81 -22.82
C ALA A 780 23.71 4.68 -24.36
N HIS A 781 24.25 5.68 -25.08
CA HIS A 781 24.23 5.76 -26.54
C HIS A 781 22.80 5.81 -27.14
N ARG A 782 21.84 6.44 -26.43
CA ARG A 782 20.39 6.45 -26.74
C ARG A 782 20.06 6.46 -28.24
N HIS A 783 20.44 7.52 -28.95
CA HIS A 783 20.21 7.63 -30.40
C HIS A 783 21.39 7.04 -31.18
N PRO A 784 21.17 6.35 -32.32
CA PRO A 784 22.25 5.70 -33.09
C PRO A 784 23.20 6.72 -33.75
N ARG A 785 22.65 7.80 -34.33
CA ARG A 785 23.41 8.85 -35.01
C ARG A 785 24.14 9.74 -34.01
N LYS A 786 25.43 10.02 -34.25
CA LYS A 786 26.28 10.88 -33.39
C LYS A 786 25.69 12.29 -33.20
N LEU A 787 25.12 12.87 -34.26
CA LEU A 787 24.52 14.21 -34.25
C LEU A 787 23.37 14.31 -33.23
N TYR A 788 22.40 13.39 -33.27
CA TYR A 788 21.27 13.40 -32.35
C TYR A 788 21.69 13.17 -30.89
N ARG A 789 22.72 12.36 -30.62
CA ARG A 789 23.31 12.28 -29.28
C ARG A 789 23.94 13.59 -28.82
N GLY A 790 24.62 14.31 -29.73
CA GLY A 790 25.18 15.64 -29.46
C GLY A 790 24.11 16.67 -29.11
N ILE A 791 23.00 16.68 -29.87
CA ILE A 791 21.86 17.57 -29.60
C ILE A 791 21.21 17.21 -28.26
N ALA A 792 20.86 15.94 -28.02
CA ALA A 792 20.23 15.49 -26.77
C ALA A 792 21.09 15.71 -25.51
N PHE A 793 22.42 15.72 -25.65
CA PHE A 793 23.35 16.13 -24.60
C PHE A 793 23.37 17.65 -24.42
N GLY A 794 23.53 18.41 -25.51
CA GLY A 794 23.64 19.88 -25.49
C GLY A 794 22.39 20.56 -24.95
N THR A 795 21.19 20.11 -25.31
CA THR A 795 19.93 20.67 -24.82
C THR A 795 19.77 20.48 -23.31
N ARG A 796 20.13 19.30 -22.78
CA ARG A 796 20.17 19.04 -21.33
C ARG A 796 21.20 19.92 -20.63
N LEU A 797 22.39 20.09 -21.19
CA LEU A 797 23.42 20.94 -20.61
C LEU A 797 22.98 22.41 -20.53
N VAL A 798 22.34 22.93 -21.59
CA VAL A 798 21.74 24.28 -21.61
C VAL A 798 20.62 24.40 -20.58
N LEU A 799 19.71 23.43 -20.49
CA LEU A 799 18.62 23.44 -19.50
C LEU A 799 19.14 23.34 -18.05
N ALA A 800 20.21 22.58 -17.81
CA ALA A 800 20.89 22.55 -16.51
C ALA A 800 21.49 23.93 -16.16
N ILE A 801 22.15 24.60 -17.10
CA ILE A 801 22.70 25.95 -16.90
C ILE A 801 21.58 26.98 -16.65
N LEU A 802 20.45 26.86 -17.36
CA LEU A 802 19.28 27.72 -17.13
C LEU A 802 18.67 27.50 -15.74
N LEU A 803 18.52 26.26 -15.26
CA LEU A 803 18.11 25.97 -13.88
C LEU A 803 19.11 26.55 -12.85
N MET A 804 20.41 26.43 -13.10
CA MET A 804 21.45 26.97 -12.22
C MET A 804 21.39 28.51 -12.16
N SER A 805 21.02 29.17 -13.26
CA SER A 805 20.89 30.64 -13.30
C SER A 805 19.77 31.15 -12.38
N LEU A 806 18.69 30.38 -12.17
CA LEU A 806 17.58 30.76 -11.27
C LEU A 806 18.02 30.89 -9.81
N ALA A 807 19.00 30.12 -9.34
CA ALA A 807 19.58 30.29 -8.01
C ALA A 807 20.25 31.66 -7.83
N SER A 808 20.68 32.32 -8.90
CA SER A 808 21.28 33.67 -8.84
C SER A 808 20.24 34.77 -8.54
N PHE A 809 18.94 34.48 -8.65
CA PHE A 809 17.87 35.41 -8.30
C PHE A 809 17.90 35.81 -6.81
N ILE A 810 18.51 35.01 -5.92
CA ILE A 810 18.64 35.32 -4.49
C ILE A 810 19.31 36.68 -4.19
N ARG A 811 20.09 37.22 -5.15
CA ARG A 811 20.64 38.59 -5.09
C ARG A 811 19.55 39.68 -5.11
N TYR A 812 18.34 39.35 -5.54
CA TYR A 812 17.18 40.24 -5.66
C TYR A 812 16.01 39.66 -4.85
N PHE A 813 15.95 40.02 -3.57
CA PHE A 813 14.97 39.48 -2.61
C PHE A 813 13.52 39.54 -3.11
N SER A 814 13.08 40.69 -3.64
CA SER A 814 11.71 40.88 -4.15
C SER A 814 11.34 39.87 -5.25
N LEU A 815 12.24 39.67 -6.22
CA LEU A 815 12.01 38.74 -7.34
C LEU A 815 12.05 37.27 -6.86
N THR A 816 12.95 36.95 -5.92
CA THR A 816 12.97 35.61 -5.29
C THR A 816 11.69 35.35 -4.51
N PHE A 817 11.23 36.28 -3.68
CA PHE A 817 10.01 36.14 -2.88
C PHE A 817 8.76 35.98 -3.77
N TYR A 818 8.63 36.79 -4.82
CA TYR A 818 7.54 36.65 -5.80
C TYR A 818 7.57 35.28 -6.52
N PHE A 819 8.76 34.78 -6.84
CA PHE A 819 8.91 33.49 -7.51
C PHE A 819 8.70 32.30 -6.56
N MET A 820 9.16 32.37 -5.31
CA MET A 820 8.93 31.33 -4.28
C MET A 820 7.47 31.24 -3.82
N THR A 821 6.74 32.36 -3.82
CA THR A 821 5.29 32.39 -3.53
C THR A 821 4.44 32.04 -4.75
N SER A 822 5.04 31.79 -5.91
CA SER A 822 4.35 31.40 -7.14
C SER A 822 4.27 29.87 -7.28
N PRO A 823 3.12 29.30 -7.69
CA PRO A 823 3.01 27.89 -8.07
C PRO A 823 4.08 27.44 -9.07
N MET A 824 4.55 28.36 -9.93
CA MET A 824 5.53 28.09 -10.97
C MET A 824 6.84 27.50 -10.48
N ILE A 825 7.24 27.70 -9.22
CA ILE A 825 8.54 27.20 -8.72
C ILE A 825 8.64 25.67 -8.70
N ILE A 826 7.53 24.96 -8.45
CA ILE A 826 7.46 23.49 -8.59
C ILE A 826 7.46 23.13 -10.08
N PHE A 827 6.66 23.85 -10.88
CA PHE A 827 6.53 23.59 -12.31
C PHE A 827 7.78 23.92 -13.14
N THR A 828 8.76 24.69 -12.66
CA THR A 828 10.00 24.90 -13.44
C THR A 828 10.75 23.60 -13.67
N PHE A 829 10.85 22.73 -12.66
CA PHE A 829 11.54 21.45 -12.85
C PHE A 829 10.72 20.50 -13.73
N THR A 830 9.39 20.43 -13.58
CA THR A 830 8.53 19.62 -14.46
C THR A 830 8.62 20.07 -15.91
N LEU A 831 8.58 21.38 -16.18
CA LEU A 831 8.70 21.94 -17.52
C LEU A 831 10.08 21.65 -18.14
N THR A 832 11.16 21.64 -17.37
CA THR A 832 12.48 21.22 -17.91
C THR A 832 12.54 19.73 -18.23
N LEU A 833 12.00 18.84 -17.37
CA LEU A 833 11.91 17.40 -17.67
C LEU A 833 11.01 17.13 -18.89
N PHE A 834 9.88 17.84 -18.99
CA PHE A 834 8.96 17.76 -20.13
C PHE A 834 9.62 18.24 -21.43
N ALA A 835 10.34 19.37 -21.41
CA ALA A 835 11.08 19.86 -22.56
C ALA A 835 12.17 18.87 -23.02
N VAL A 836 12.90 18.26 -22.07
CA VAL A 836 13.88 17.19 -22.36
C VAL A 836 13.21 15.99 -23.04
N LEU A 837 12.07 15.52 -22.53
CA LEU A 837 11.33 14.39 -23.11
C LEU A 837 10.74 14.72 -24.50
N LEU A 838 10.22 15.93 -24.72
CA LEU A 838 9.74 16.37 -26.03
C LEU A 838 10.88 16.42 -27.06
N ILE A 839 12.05 16.94 -26.70
CA ILE A 839 13.23 17.00 -27.58
C ILE A 839 13.69 15.58 -27.95
N ASP A 840 13.79 14.67 -26.97
CA ASP A 840 14.17 13.29 -27.22
C ASP A 840 13.18 12.56 -28.15
N ARG A 841 11.87 12.76 -27.96
CA ARG A 841 10.83 12.18 -28.83
C ARG A 841 10.84 12.77 -30.24
N LEU A 842 11.14 14.07 -30.39
CA LEU A 842 11.32 14.70 -31.69
C LEU A 842 12.56 14.13 -32.42
N LEU A 843 13.67 13.91 -31.71
CA LEU A 843 14.88 13.29 -32.26
C LEU A 843 14.65 11.83 -32.68
N ASP A 844 13.89 11.05 -31.90
CA ASP A 844 13.52 9.68 -32.26
C ASP A 844 12.58 9.64 -33.48
N TRP A 845 11.62 10.58 -33.60
CA TRP A 845 10.75 10.71 -34.78
C TRP A 845 11.54 11.09 -36.05
N LEU A 846 12.47 12.05 -35.95
CA LEU A 846 13.35 12.41 -37.06
C LEU A 846 14.20 11.21 -37.52
N ALA A 847 14.81 10.48 -36.58
CA ALA A 847 15.61 9.30 -36.88
C ALA A 847 14.79 8.19 -37.58
N ALA A 848 13.54 7.98 -37.15
CA ALA A 848 12.62 7.03 -37.80
C ALA A 848 12.25 7.49 -39.22
N ARG A 849 11.96 8.77 -39.42
CA ARG A 849 11.63 9.36 -40.74
C ARG A 849 12.81 9.26 -41.72
N GLU A 850 14.04 9.49 -41.26
CA GLU A 850 15.25 9.30 -42.06
C GLU A 850 15.43 7.84 -42.50
N LYS A 851 15.21 6.88 -41.58
CA LYS A 851 15.31 5.45 -41.90
C LYS A 851 14.29 5.04 -42.98
N LEU A 852 13.04 5.47 -42.84
CA LEU A 852 11.96 5.25 -43.82
C LEU A 852 12.14 6.03 -45.14
N ALA A 853 13.10 6.95 -45.23
CA ALA A 853 13.50 7.59 -46.48
C ALA A 853 14.61 6.78 -47.16
N GLY A 854 15.64 6.37 -46.39
CA GLY A 854 16.71 5.50 -46.89
C GLY A 854 16.19 4.16 -47.40
N GLU A 855 15.28 3.51 -46.67
CA GLU A 855 14.67 2.23 -47.07
C GLU A 855 13.82 2.34 -48.34
N ARG A 856 13.27 3.53 -48.64
CA ARG A 856 12.56 3.77 -49.91
C ARG A 856 13.50 4.02 -51.08
N LEU A 857 14.64 4.69 -50.85
CA LEU A 857 15.67 4.88 -51.88
C LEU A 857 16.27 3.52 -52.29
N SER A 858 16.60 2.65 -51.33
CA SER A 858 17.07 1.28 -51.56
C SER A 858 16.00 0.30 -52.06
N LEU A 859 14.80 0.78 -52.39
CA LEU A 859 13.74 0.05 -53.09
C LEU A 859 13.39 0.67 -54.46
N SER A 860 14.13 1.72 -54.84
CA SER A 860 14.06 2.39 -56.16
C SER A 860 15.36 2.28 -56.96
N GLU A 861 16.40 1.69 -56.36
CA GLU A 861 17.65 1.23 -57.00
C GLU A 861 17.59 -0.28 -57.21
#